data_AF-A0A8H5HRL7-F1
#
_entry.id   AF-A0A8H5HRL7-F1
#
_cell.length_a   1.000
_cell.length_b   1.000
_cell.length_c   1.000
_cell.angle_alpha   90.00
_cell.angle_beta   90.00
_cell.angle_gamma   90.00
#
_symmetry.space_group_name_H-M   'P 1'
#
loop_
_entity.id
_entity.type
_entity.pdbx_description
1 polymer ?
#
loop_
_entity_poly.entity_id
_entity_poly.type
_entity_poly.pdbx_seq_one_letter_code
_entity_poly.pdbx_strand_id
1 'polypeptide(L)'
;MALINKYFWNLVTGFHSDHAEDQKKLFKLLKEWKERCEREKRGERTVKRFIGLELVAFLFKCTQNAIRKAGGPIGWEKLSEKERLARYNEMRMQVIRDIGQQEFGKLSDKEKEDVDFFLWAGCCMHKEMNAFKGGVHQMEQFWPEHSLAGPKKMYNRDNDVTVQKAPGTEASKRAEDITKGGAVKVASLCGAIFRHKDRKRGQQDTLRFFFDLELGFIISFPDTNNTRFQSHAEACAVLITYLDLFIKFLTFVKENKASRKLNHMEQNVWDGLHCNATRHEIVVITLYWLVVSVPYMREIRGPFREHDNILKLGNLHRRVISHLDKLIANPELIVGLDASWKEATLDGKMWERSEAFYGAQRYAPELPHLKELMVAFLCGARVTWLRFMSEFADDGALAKATPEQIERAWMESTNDLCESAFGMFRQDSKANPNISLEHYNARKMFKFNGTSEFLRKMGPEMRAFLRRVTRTQDASGANRQMKLHLAKHRQETAEKKLEKSRVRKAKENAAADALAQVIPTLTITELEYMCSLPRGAAGYATIAALDLQLDWHIKHGAVASISKKGPQPEPPSKLPVIPNGKQARGDREAKINLLRAAVESYLEHKHDRAPVPIQEGSTDAPEDEYSDKECLTVDDLEAYNEEVDSEDDYYQ
;
A
#
# COMPACT_ATOMS: atom_id res chain seq x y z
N MET A 1 -33.38 11.88 5.83
CA MET A 1 -32.25 10.97 5.55
C MET A 1 -32.21 9.71 6.42
N ALA A 2 -32.44 9.77 7.75
CA ALA A 2 -32.36 8.58 8.63
C ALA A 2 -33.36 7.44 8.31
N LEU A 3 -34.58 7.76 7.86
CA LEU A 3 -35.59 6.76 7.44
C LEU A 3 -35.23 6.00 6.16
N ILE A 4 -34.56 6.67 5.22
CA ILE A 4 -34.10 6.07 3.94
C ILE A 4 -33.02 5.00 4.22
N ASN A 5 -32.19 5.22 5.24
CA ASN A 5 -31.10 4.32 5.62
C ASN A 5 -31.62 2.95 6.13
N LYS A 6 -32.66 2.90 6.98
CA LYS A 6 -33.17 1.63 7.53
C LYS A 6 -33.89 0.74 6.51
N TYR A 7 -34.64 1.34 5.56
CA TYR A 7 -35.30 0.56 4.50
C TYR A 7 -34.27 -0.12 3.60
N PHE A 8 -33.21 0.61 3.24
CA PHE A 8 -32.12 0.08 2.44
C PHE A 8 -31.47 -1.14 3.12
N TRP A 9 -31.06 -1.04 4.38
CA TRP A 9 -30.41 -2.17 5.08
C TRP A 9 -31.29 -3.41 5.22
N ASN A 10 -32.61 -3.26 5.34
CA ASN A 10 -33.51 -4.40 5.35
C ASN A 10 -33.53 -5.15 4.00
N LEU A 11 -33.23 -4.48 2.89
CA LEU A 11 -33.19 -5.07 1.55
C LEU A 11 -31.81 -5.62 1.17
N VAL A 12 -30.74 -5.15 1.81
CA VAL A 12 -29.36 -5.58 1.54
C VAL A 12 -29.11 -7.00 2.06
N THR A 13 -28.63 -7.89 1.20
CA THR A 13 -28.48 -9.33 1.44
C THR A 13 -27.08 -9.86 1.11
N GLY A 14 -26.25 -9.05 0.45
CA GLY A 14 -24.88 -9.40 0.09
C GLY A 14 -23.89 -8.27 0.30
N PHE A 15 -22.63 -8.61 0.57
CA PHE A 15 -21.51 -7.70 0.66
C PHE A 15 -20.30 -8.28 -0.09
N HIS A 16 -19.79 -7.55 -1.08
CA HIS A 16 -18.64 -7.95 -1.89
C HIS A 16 -17.47 -7.01 -1.62
N SER A 17 -16.30 -7.58 -1.31
CA SER A 17 -15.08 -6.82 -1.04
C SER A 17 -13.83 -7.59 -1.48
N ASP A 18 -12.66 -7.00 -1.28
CA ASP A 18 -11.42 -7.78 -1.22
C ASP A 18 -11.38 -8.66 0.05
N HIS A 19 -10.27 -9.39 0.24
CA HIS A 19 -10.09 -10.33 1.36
C HIS A 19 -9.35 -9.73 2.56
N ALA A 20 -9.19 -8.41 2.64
CA ALA A 20 -8.49 -7.76 3.73
C ALA A 20 -9.26 -7.88 5.06
N GLU A 21 -8.52 -7.97 6.17
CA GLU A 21 -9.13 -8.20 7.50
C GLU A 21 -10.00 -7.03 7.96
N ASP A 22 -9.70 -5.81 7.54
CA ASP A 22 -10.55 -4.64 7.75
C ASP A 22 -11.88 -4.76 7.00
N GLN A 23 -11.90 -5.33 5.79
CA GLN A 23 -13.13 -5.58 5.03
C GLN A 23 -13.97 -6.69 5.67
N LYS A 24 -13.34 -7.76 6.17
CA LYS A 24 -14.05 -8.79 6.95
C LYS A 24 -14.61 -8.24 8.26
N LYS A 25 -13.88 -7.33 8.93
CA LYS A 25 -14.39 -6.61 10.10
C LYS A 25 -15.56 -5.71 9.73
N LEU A 26 -15.47 -4.99 8.61
CA LEU A 26 -16.55 -4.15 8.10
C LEU A 26 -17.81 -5.00 7.85
N PHE A 27 -17.69 -6.16 7.19
CA PHE A 27 -18.80 -7.08 6.99
C PHE A 27 -19.53 -7.42 8.31
N LYS A 28 -18.79 -7.79 9.35
CA LYS A 28 -19.37 -8.09 10.68
C LYS A 28 -20.15 -6.90 11.24
N LEU A 29 -19.57 -5.70 11.17
CA LEU A 29 -20.21 -4.46 11.63
C LEU A 29 -21.46 -4.12 10.81
N LEU A 30 -21.43 -4.34 9.50
CA LEU A 30 -22.58 -4.13 8.61
C LEU A 30 -23.70 -5.13 8.90
N LYS A 31 -23.36 -6.38 9.22
CA LYS A 31 -24.33 -7.39 9.64
C LYS A 31 -25.05 -6.97 10.92
N GLU A 32 -24.31 -6.60 11.97
CA GLU A 32 -24.89 -6.10 13.22
C GLU A 32 -25.75 -4.84 12.99
N TRP A 33 -25.31 -3.97 12.07
CA TRP A 33 -26.05 -2.77 11.70
C TRP A 33 -27.36 -3.09 10.97
N LYS A 34 -27.35 -4.07 10.05
CA LYS A 34 -28.55 -4.58 9.37
C LYS A 34 -29.55 -5.14 10.38
N GLU A 35 -29.10 -6.03 11.25
CA GLU A 35 -29.95 -6.62 12.29
C GLU A 35 -30.60 -5.53 13.15
N ARG A 36 -29.80 -4.54 13.59
CA ARG A 36 -30.31 -3.39 14.34
C ARG A 36 -31.37 -2.60 13.57
N CYS A 37 -31.11 -2.27 12.30
CA CYS A 37 -32.05 -1.53 11.46
C CYS A 37 -33.37 -2.29 11.30
N GLU A 38 -33.30 -3.62 11.16
CA GLU A 38 -34.46 -4.49 11.04
C GLU A 38 -35.29 -4.47 12.34
N ARG A 39 -34.65 -4.68 13.50
CA ARG A 39 -35.36 -4.66 14.79
C ARG A 39 -35.99 -3.30 15.04
N GLU A 40 -35.28 -2.21 14.79
CA GLU A 40 -35.85 -0.86 14.91
C GLU A 40 -37.08 -0.69 14.00
N LYS A 41 -37.02 -1.18 12.76
CA LYS A 41 -38.15 -1.13 11.82
C LYS A 41 -39.38 -1.85 12.35
N ARG A 42 -39.15 -3.05 12.86
CA ARG A 42 -40.19 -3.93 13.37
C ARG A 42 -40.86 -3.30 14.59
N GLY A 43 -40.06 -2.76 15.51
CA GLY A 43 -40.55 -1.99 16.64
C GLY A 43 -41.34 -0.75 16.24
N GLU A 44 -40.86 0.03 15.25
CA GLU A 44 -41.57 1.20 14.72
C GLU A 44 -42.93 0.82 14.14
N ARG A 45 -43.04 -0.33 13.44
CA ARG A 45 -44.31 -0.83 12.90
C ARG A 45 -45.28 -1.21 14.02
N THR A 46 -44.79 -1.80 15.10
CA THR A 46 -45.62 -2.17 16.26
C THR A 46 -46.10 -0.94 17.01
N VAL A 47 -45.20 -0.01 17.33
CA VAL A 47 -45.55 1.23 18.06
C VAL A 47 -46.54 2.09 17.26
N LYS A 48 -46.46 2.10 15.93
CA LYS A 48 -47.44 2.79 15.08
C LYS A 48 -48.87 2.25 15.19
N ARG A 49 -49.04 1.01 15.69
CA ARG A 49 -50.36 0.39 15.90
C ARG A 49 -50.91 0.65 17.30
N PHE A 50 -50.10 1.17 18.23
CA PHE A 50 -50.55 1.46 19.58
C PHE A 50 -51.61 2.56 19.58
N ILE A 51 -52.70 2.31 20.30
CA ILE A 51 -53.81 3.26 20.49
C ILE A 51 -54.16 3.39 21.97
N GLY A 52 -54.62 4.58 22.37
CA GLY A 52 -55.09 4.84 23.74
C GLY A 52 -54.04 4.52 24.81
N LEU A 53 -54.37 3.57 25.69
CA LEU A 53 -53.56 3.18 26.84
C LEU A 53 -52.19 2.58 26.48
N GLU A 54 -52.08 1.89 25.35
CA GLU A 54 -50.81 1.27 24.92
C GLU A 54 -49.75 2.33 24.61
N LEU A 55 -50.18 3.42 23.95
CA LEU A 55 -49.30 4.54 23.64
C LEU A 55 -48.86 5.25 24.93
N VAL A 56 -49.78 5.44 25.89
CA VAL A 56 -49.45 6.04 27.20
C VAL A 56 -48.45 5.15 27.96
N ALA A 57 -48.68 3.85 28.00
CA ALA A 57 -47.77 2.89 28.65
C ALA A 57 -46.38 2.90 28.00
N PHE A 58 -46.30 2.97 26.67
CA PHE A 58 -45.04 3.10 25.93
C PHE A 58 -44.30 4.39 26.30
N LEU A 59 -44.98 5.54 26.27
CA LEU A 59 -44.37 6.84 26.61
C LEU A 59 -43.90 6.85 28.06
N PHE A 60 -44.71 6.32 28.99
CA PHE A 60 -44.36 6.21 30.40
C PHE A 60 -43.12 5.33 30.60
N LYS A 61 -43.05 4.17 29.95
CA LYS A 61 -41.88 3.28 30.00
C LYS A 61 -40.62 3.98 29.49
N CYS A 62 -40.71 4.72 28.38
CA CYS A 62 -39.59 5.50 27.86
C CYS A 62 -39.10 6.54 28.88
N THR A 63 -40.03 7.32 29.45
CA THR A 63 -39.71 8.35 30.45
C THR A 63 -39.10 7.75 31.72
N GLN A 64 -39.71 6.70 32.27
CA GLN A 64 -39.24 6.04 33.48
C GLN A 64 -37.83 5.47 33.30
N ASN A 65 -37.56 4.82 32.17
CA ASN A 65 -36.23 4.29 31.88
C ASN A 65 -35.20 5.41 31.68
N ALA A 66 -35.57 6.52 31.04
CA ALA A 66 -34.69 7.67 30.85
C ALA A 66 -34.31 8.31 32.20
N ILE A 67 -35.29 8.49 33.09
CA ILE A 67 -35.09 8.99 34.46
C ILE A 67 -34.19 8.04 35.24
N ARG A 68 -34.45 6.72 35.19
CA ARG A 68 -33.62 5.72 35.87
C ARG A 68 -32.17 5.75 35.39
N LYS A 69 -31.94 5.83 34.07
CA LYS A 69 -30.60 5.93 33.47
C LYS A 69 -29.89 7.25 33.79
N ALA A 70 -30.64 8.30 34.12
CA ALA A 70 -30.09 9.57 34.61
C ALA A 70 -29.73 9.57 36.11
N GLY A 71 -29.90 8.45 36.83
CA GLY A 71 -29.66 8.37 38.27
C GLY A 71 -30.91 8.66 39.13
N GLY A 72 -32.11 8.48 38.56
CA GLY A 72 -33.37 8.74 39.22
C GLY A 72 -33.87 10.19 39.05
N PRO A 73 -34.98 10.56 39.71
CA PRO A 73 -35.62 11.87 39.53
C PRO A 73 -34.67 13.05 39.80
N ILE A 74 -33.84 12.96 40.85
CA ILE A 74 -32.86 14.01 41.21
C ILE A 74 -31.82 14.19 40.10
N GLY A 75 -31.34 13.10 39.52
CA GLY A 75 -30.39 13.15 38.41
C GLY A 75 -31.02 13.70 37.13
N TRP A 76 -32.29 13.39 36.88
CA TRP A 76 -33.06 13.92 35.76
C TRP A 76 -33.33 15.42 35.89
N GLU A 77 -33.65 15.89 37.09
CA GLU A 77 -33.92 17.31 37.36
C GLU A 77 -32.69 18.21 37.14
N LYS A 78 -31.50 17.68 37.37
CA LYS A 78 -30.24 18.41 37.12
C LYS A 78 -29.89 18.58 35.64
N LEU A 79 -30.51 17.81 34.75
CA LEU A 79 -30.28 17.91 33.31
C LEU A 79 -31.00 19.12 32.72
N SER A 80 -30.35 19.77 31.75
CA SER A 80 -31.00 20.78 30.92
C SER A 80 -32.12 20.15 30.08
N GLU A 81 -33.05 20.98 29.62
CA GLU A 81 -34.17 20.52 28.79
C GLU A 81 -33.69 19.84 27.49
N LYS A 82 -32.62 20.36 26.88
CA LYS A 82 -31.97 19.77 25.69
C LYS A 82 -31.41 18.37 25.99
N GLU A 83 -30.76 18.18 27.14
CA GLU A 83 -30.22 16.88 27.56
C GLU A 83 -31.34 15.89 27.89
N ARG A 84 -32.40 16.35 28.56
CA ARG A 84 -33.59 15.52 28.83
C ARG A 84 -34.22 15.04 27.53
N LEU A 85 -34.40 15.93 26.55
CA LEU A 85 -34.93 15.56 25.23
C LEU A 85 -34.03 14.56 24.50
N ALA A 86 -32.71 14.78 24.53
CA ALA A 86 -31.74 13.86 23.90
C ALA A 86 -31.79 12.46 24.55
N ARG A 87 -31.77 12.38 25.88
CA ARG A 87 -31.84 11.10 26.61
C ARG A 87 -33.20 10.41 26.46
N TYR A 88 -34.28 11.18 26.42
CA TYR A 88 -35.60 10.65 26.13
C TYR A 88 -35.65 10.03 24.73
N ASN A 89 -35.13 10.72 23.71
CA ASN A 89 -35.09 10.21 22.34
C ASN A 89 -34.20 8.96 22.21
N GLU A 90 -33.03 8.94 22.87
CA GLU A 90 -32.18 7.75 22.94
C GLU A 90 -32.93 6.56 23.57
N MET A 91 -33.60 6.80 24.70
CA MET A 91 -34.35 5.75 25.39
C MET A 91 -35.55 5.27 24.57
N ARG A 92 -36.25 6.19 23.91
CA ARG A 92 -37.36 5.86 23.00
C ARG A 92 -36.88 4.94 21.88
N MET A 93 -35.74 5.23 21.26
CA MET A 93 -35.14 4.38 20.23
C MET A 93 -34.76 2.99 20.77
N GLN A 94 -34.22 2.93 22.00
CA GLN A 94 -33.93 1.66 22.67
C GLN A 94 -35.20 0.83 22.89
N VAL A 95 -36.25 1.42 23.47
CA VAL A 95 -37.51 0.71 23.76
C VAL A 95 -38.18 0.25 22.47
N ILE A 96 -38.15 1.07 21.41
CA ILE A 96 -38.61 0.67 20.07
C ILE A 96 -37.85 -0.58 19.60
N ARG A 97 -36.51 -0.58 19.72
CA ARG A 97 -35.69 -1.72 19.33
C ARG A 97 -35.98 -2.97 20.16
N ASP A 98 -36.22 -2.81 21.47
CA ASP A 98 -36.57 -3.93 22.35
C ASP A 98 -37.91 -4.55 21.97
N ILE A 99 -38.92 -3.74 21.64
CA ILE A 99 -40.20 -4.20 21.09
C ILE A 99 -39.95 -4.94 19.76
N GLY A 100 -39.12 -4.38 18.89
CA GLY A 100 -38.73 -5.01 17.65
C GLY A 100 -38.07 -6.38 17.84
N GLN A 101 -37.18 -6.51 18.83
CA GLN A 101 -36.54 -7.77 19.19
C GLN A 101 -37.56 -8.80 19.71
N GLN A 102 -38.55 -8.37 20.49
CA GLN A 102 -39.64 -9.24 20.95
C GLN A 102 -40.49 -9.74 19.77
N GLU A 103 -40.86 -8.86 18.85
CA GLU A 103 -41.60 -9.25 17.64
C GLU A 103 -40.78 -10.15 16.71
N PHE A 104 -39.45 -9.95 16.63
CA PHE A 104 -38.57 -10.86 15.92
C PHE A 104 -38.53 -12.24 16.59
N GLY A 105 -38.53 -12.28 17.92
CA GLY A 105 -38.57 -13.52 18.70
C GLY A 105 -39.77 -14.42 18.39
N LYS A 106 -40.90 -13.82 17.98
CA LYS A 106 -42.14 -14.52 17.60
C LYS A 106 -42.07 -15.22 16.23
N LEU A 107 -41.10 -14.88 15.40
CA LEU A 107 -40.91 -15.51 14.09
C LEU A 107 -40.46 -16.97 14.24
N SER A 108 -40.80 -17.79 13.25
CA SER A 108 -40.20 -19.12 13.10
C SER A 108 -38.70 -19.03 12.80
N ASP A 109 -37.95 -20.10 13.06
CA ASP A 109 -36.50 -20.09 12.84
C ASP A 109 -36.14 -19.83 11.37
N LYS A 110 -36.92 -20.37 10.43
CA LYS A 110 -36.76 -20.10 8.99
C LYS A 110 -36.96 -18.62 8.64
N GLU A 111 -37.96 -17.96 9.23
CA GLU A 111 -38.17 -16.52 9.01
C GLU A 111 -37.08 -15.67 9.65
N LYS A 112 -36.57 -16.08 10.83
CA LYS A 112 -35.45 -15.40 11.49
C LYS A 112 -34.19 -15.45 10.62
N GLU A 113 -33.86 -16.63 10.12
CA GLU A 113 -32.74 -16.85 9.20
C GLU A 113 -32.88 -16.02 7.93
N ASP A 114 -34.07 -15.94 7.34
CA ASP A 114 -34.30 -15.16 6.13
C ASP A 114 -34.19 -13.65 6.35
N VAL A 115 -34.70 -13.17 7.49
CA VAL A 115 -34.68 -11.74 7.86
C VAL A 115 -33.25 -11.26 8.11
N ASP A 116 -32.44 -12.06 8.79
CA ASP A 116 -31.04 -11.75 9.10
C ASP A 116 -30.07 -12.23 8.00
N PHE A 117 -30.60 -12.72 6.88
CA PHE A 117 -29.81 -13.23 5.76
C PHE A 117 -28.89 -12.14 5.19
N PHE A 118 -27.58 -12.41 5.26
CA PHE A 118 -26.55 -11.51 4.76
C PHE A 118 -25.27 -12.29 4.48
N LEU A 119 -24.89 -12.37 3.21
CA LEU A 119 -23.71 -13.10 2.75
C LEU A 119 -22.54 -12.18 2.45
N TRP A 120 -21.34 -12.73 2.56
CA TRP A 120 -20.12 -12.11 2.08
C TRP A 120 -19.47 -13.01 1.03
N ALA A 121 -18.94 -12.38 0.00
CA ALA A 121 -18.04 -13.04 -0.94
C ALA A 121 -16.81 -12.16 -1.15
N GLY A 122 -15.63 -12.78 -1.20
CA GLY A 122 -14.38 -12.06 -1.48
C GLY A 122 -14.02 -12.13 -2.96
N CYS A 123 -13.49 -11.04 -3.50
CA CYS A 123 -13.13 -10.90 -4.92
C CYS A 123 -12.25 -12.06 -5.44
N CYS A 124 -12.61 -12.62 -6.61
CA CYS A 124 -11.87 -13.71 -7.24
C CYS A 124 -10.45 -13.33 -7.69
N MET A 125 -10.21 -12.06 -8.06
CA MET A 125 -8.87 -11.56 -8.42
C MET A 125 -7.89 -11.66 -7.27
N HIS A 126 -8.37 -11.32 -6.07
CA HIS A 126 -7.58 -11.37 -4.85
C HIS A 126 -7.32 -12.80 -4.40
N LYS A 127 -8.24 -13.75 -4.67
CA LYS A 127 -8.00 -15.18 -4.41
C LYS A 127 -6.79 -15.68 -5.20
N GLU A 128 -6.79 -15.45 -6.51
CA GLU A 128 -5.69 -15.87 -7.38
C GLU A 128 -4.37 -15.17 -7.02
N MET A 129 -4.40 -13.84 -6.85
CA MET A 129 -3.21 -13.07 -6.47
C MET A 129 -2.61 -13.55 -5.14
N ASN A 130 -3.47 -13.85 -4.15
CA ASN A 130 -2.98 -14.32 -2.87
C ASN A 130 -2.48 -15.76 -2.96
N ALA A 131 -3.11 -16.62 -3.75
CA ALA A 131 -2.60 -17.97 -4.03
C ALA A 131 -1.24 -17.95 -4.72
N PHE A 132 -1.06 -17.07 -5.71
CA PHE A 132 0.23 -16.81 -6.34
C PHE A 132 1.28 -16.39 -5.31
N LYS A 133 0.96 -15.46 -4.39
CA LYS A 133 1.86 -15.08 -3.28
C LYS A 133 2.18 -16.25 -2.35
N GLY A 134 1.20 -17.13 -2.10
CA GLY A 134 1.40 -18.36 -1.34
C GLY A 134 2.40 -19.31 -1.99
N GLY A 135 2.28 -19.49 -3.31
CA GLY A 135 3.22 -20.29 -4.10
C GLY A 135 4.63 -19.68 -4.11
N VAL A 136 4.74 -18.37 -4.33
CA VAL A 136 6.02 -17.65 -4.25
C VAL A 136 6.66 -17.80 -2.87
N HIS A 137 5.87 -17.71 -1.80
CA HIS A 137 6.39 -17.86 -0.45
C HIS A 137 7.01 -19.24 -0.23
N GLN A 138 6.31 -20.32 -0.60
CA GLN A 138 6.82 -21.68 -0.46
C GLN A 138 8.04 -21.94 -1.37
N MET A 139 8.02 -21.37 -2.58
CA MET A 139 9.16 -21.39 -3.50
C MET A 139 10.40 -20.69 -2.92
N GLU A 140 10.24 -19.54 -2.25
CA GLU A 140 11.34 -18.87 -1.55
C GLU A 140 11.89 -19.72 -0.38
N GLN A 141 11.04 -20.48 0.32
CA GLN A 141 11.45 -21.37 1.43
C GLN A 141 12.12 -22.66 0.95
N PHE A 142 11.80 -23.13 -0.26
CA PHE A 142 12.36 -24.36 -0.81
C PHE A 142 13.89 -24.38 -0.77
N TRP A 143 14.55 -23.28 -1.16
CA TRP A 143 16.01 -23.19 -1.23
C TRP A 143 16.70 -23.48 0.12
N PRO A 144 16.41 -22.74 1.21
CA PRO A 144 17.00 -23.04 2.50
C PRO A 144 16.55 -24.39 3.09
N GLU A 145 15.29 -24.81 2.90
CA GLU A 145 14.78 -26.10 3.39
C GLU A 145 15.55 -27.29 2.81
N HIS A 146 15.99 -27.19 1.56
CA HIS A 146 16.76 -28.22 0.87
C HIS A 146 18.28 -27.99 0.95
N SER A 147 18.74 -27.02 1.74
CA SER A 147 20.16 -26.64 1.85
C SER A 147 20.81 -26.28 0.50
N LEU A 148 20.02 -25.68 -0.41
CA LEU A 148 20.46 -25.25 -1.73
C LEU A 148 20.75 -23.75 -1.75
N ALA A 149 21.70 -23.34 -2.59
CA ALA A 149 21.96 -21.93 -2.84
C ALA A 149 20.78 -21.29 -3.58
N GLY A 150 20.05 -20.41 -2.90
CA GLY A 150 18.92 -19.70 -3.48
C GLY A 150 19.32 -18.58 -4.46
N PRO A 151 18.32 -17.85 -4.99
CA PRO A 151 18.53 -16.73 -5.89
C PRO A 151 19.46 -15.66 -5.32
N LYS A 152 20.24 -15.04 -6.20
CA LYS A 152 21.11 -13.92 -5.82
C LYS A 152 20.28 -12.77 -5.23
N LYS A 153 20.66 -12.31 -4.05
CA LYS A 153 20.06 -11.12 -3.42
C LYS A 153 20.40 -9.87 -4.25
N MET A 154 19.37 -9.09 -4.60
CA MET A 154 19.52 -7.86 -5.40
C MET A 154 19.42 -6.64 -4.49
N TYR A 155 20.55 -6.32 -3.87
CA TYR A 155 20.66 -5.21 -2.93
C TYR A 155 20.32 -3.89 -3.62
N ASN A 156 19.71 -2.96 -2.90
CA ASN A 156 19.76 -1.57 -3.33
C ASN A 156 21.14 -0.99 -2.99
N ARG A 157 21.50 0.16 -3.56
CA ARG A 157 22.84 0.76 -3.37
C ARG A 157 23.25 0.87 -1.90
N ASP A 158 22.34 1.31 -1.04
CA ASP A 158 22.63 1.55 0.38
C ASP A 158 22.82 0.23 1.16
N ASN A 159 21.97 -0.76 0.91
CA ASN A 159 22.07 -2.08 1.51
C ASN A 159 23.33 -2.80 1.02
N ASP A 160 23.69 -2.68 -0.26
CA ASP A 160 24.89 -3.28 -0.83
C ASP A 160 26.14 -2.72 -0.14
N VAL A 161 26.23 -1.39 -0.05
CA VAL A 161 27.28 -0.70 0.70
C VAL A 161 27.29 -1.12 2.16
N THR A 162 26.11 -1.29 2.78
CA THR A 162 26.00 -1.70 4.19
C THR A 162 26.51 -3.13 4.40
N VAL A 163 26.17 -4.08 3.53
CA VAL A 163 26.65 -5.47 3.67
C VAL A 163 28.14 -5.56 3.41
N GLN A 164 28.65 -4.86 2.39
CA GLN A 164 30.06 -4.90 2.03
C GLN A 164 30.97 -4.20 3.05
N LYS A 165 30.58 -3.00 3.52
CA LYS A 165 31.42 -2.21 4.42
C LYS A 165 31.24 -2.57 5.89
N ALA A 166 30.16 -3.27 6.23
CA ALA A 166 29.76 -3.49 7.60
C ALA A 166 29.31 -4.93 7.95
N PRO A 167 30.04 -5.97 7.50
CA PRO A 167 29.62 -7.36 7.69
C PRO A 167 29.48 -7.71 9.18
N GLY A 168 28.50 -8.56 9.49
CA GLY A 168 28.26 -9.08 10.85
C GLY A 168 27.48 -8.16 11.79
N THR A 169 27.21 -6.91 11.40
CA THR A 169 26.49 -5.95 12.25
C THR A 169 24.98 -6.05 12.11
N GLU A 170 24.22 -5.54 13.09
CA GLU A 170 22.75 -5.51 13.01
C GLU A 170 22.26 -4.81 11.74
N ALA A 171 22.96 -3.78 11.28
CA ALA A 171 22.64 -3.08 10.04
C ALA A 171 22.85 -3.97 8.80
N SER A 172 23.95 -4.73 8.73
CA SER A 172 24.21 -5.68 7.65
C SER A 172 23.23 -6.85 7.69
N LYS A 173 22.96 -7.42 8.88
CA LYS A 173 21.96 -8.48 9.05
C LYS A 173 20.59 -8.01 8.59
N ARG A 174 20.16 -6.82 9.04
CA ARG A 174 18.92 -6.22 8.57
C ARG A 174 18.93 -5.99 7.06
N ALA A 175 20.02 -5.49 6.50
CA ALA A 175 20.15 -5.27 5.05
C ALA A 175 20.05 -6.59 4.27
N GLU A 176 20.60 -7.68 4.80
CA GLU A 176 20.46 -9.02 4.25
C GLU A 176 19.03 -9.55 4.38
N ASP A 177 18.37 -9.35 5.51
CA ASP A 177 17.02 -9.86 5.78
C ASP A 177 15.95 -9.17 4.90
N ILE A 178 16.08 -7.85 4.71
CA ILE A 178 15.13 -7.08 3.90
C ILE A 178 15.40 -7.20 2.40
N THR A 179 16.62 -7.56 2.00
CA THR A 179 16.99 -7.65 0.59
C THR A 179 16.47 -8.96 0.01
N LYS A 180 15.58 -8.84 -0.96
CA LYS A 180 15.03 -9.96 -1.71
C LYS A 180 15.86 -10.22 -2.99
N GLY A 181 15.81 -11.47 -3.44
CA GLY A 181 16.31 -11.92 -4.74
C GLY A 181 15.18 -12.56 -5.55
N GLY A 182 15.53 -13.30 -6.60
CA GLY A 182 14.59 -14.18 -7.27
C GLY A 182 13.68 -13.51 -8.30
N ALA A 183 12.78 -14.31 -8.86
CA ALA A 183 12.02 -13.96 -10.06
C ALA A 183 11.13 -12.72 -9.86
N VAL A 184 10.40 -12.65 -8.74
CA VAL A 184 9.52 -11.51 -8.42
C VAL A 184 10.32 -10.21 -8.29
N LYS A 185 11.52 -10.28 -7.71
CA LYS A 185 12.40 -9.12 -7.58
C LYS A 185 12.93 -8.67 -8.94
N VAL A 186 13.42 -9.61 -9.78
CA VAL A 186 13.85 -9.28 -11.16
C VAL A 186 12.71 -8.66 -11.94
N ALA A 187 11.52 -9.26 -11.94
CA ALA A 187 10.34 -8.74 -12.65
C ALA A 187 9.96 -7.33 -12.18
N SER A 188 10.10 -7.04 -10.88
CA SER A 188 9.86 -5.70 -10.33
C SER A 188 10.90 -4.68 -10.79
N LEU A 189 12.20 -5.06 -10.77
CA LEU A 189 13.28 -4.19 -11.26
C LEU A 189 13.18 -3.97 -12.78
N CYS A 190 12.84 -5.00 -13.55
CA CYS A 190 12.58 -4.90 -14.98
C CYS A 190 11.41 -3.95 -15.24
N GLY A 191 10.33 -3.98 -14.47
CA GLY A 191 9.28 -2.97 -14.59
C GLY A 191 9.78 -1.56 -14.29
N ALA A 192 10.58 -1.39 -13.24
CA ALA A 192 11.18 -0.09 -12.91
C ALA A 192 12.10 0.45 -14.02
N ILE A 193 12.79 -0.41 -14.77
CA ILE A 193 13.69 0.01 -15.86
C ILE A 193 12.91 0.14 -17.18
N PHE A 194 12.20 -0.91 -17.58
CA PHE A 194 11.60 -1.08 -18.91
C PHE A 194 10.16 -0.56 -19.04
N ARG A 195 9.47 -0.28 -17.93
CA ARG A 195 8.13 0.32 -17.91
C ARG A 195 7.95 1.22 -16.68
N HIS A 196 8.86 2.19 -16.56
CA HIS A 196 8.89 3.11 -15.44
C HIS A 196 7.63 3.98 -15.38
N LYS A 197 7.20 4.36 -14.17
CA LYS A 197 6.00 5.22 -13.98
C LYS A 197 6.18 6.62 -14.57
N ASP A 198 7.39 7.15 -14.46
CA ASP A 198 7.80 8.39 -15.14
C ASP A 198 8.39 8.03 -16.50
N ARG A 199 7.69 8.45 -17.56
CA ARG A 199 8.07 8.20 -18.96
C ARG A 199 9.45 8.78 -19.31
N LYS A 200 9.96 9.77 -18.57
CA LYS A 200 11.26 10.40 -18.85
C LYS A 200 12.46 9.67 -18.25
N ARG A 201 12.25 8.76 -17.29
CA ARG A 201 13.32 8.12 -16.50
C ARG A 201 13.58 6.65 -16.82
N GLY A 202 12.72 6.02 -17.62
CA GLY A 202 12.82 4.61 -17.99
C GLY A 202 13.47 4.39 -19.36
N GLN A 203 13.76 3.13 -19.66
CA GLN A 203 14.28 2.66 -20.95
C GLN A 203 13.18 2.06 -21.83
N GLN A 204 11.92 2.43 -21.59
CA GLN A 204 10.76 1.80 -22.24
C GLN A 204 10.79 1.95 -23.75
N ASP A 205 10.98 3.16 -24.27
CA ASP A 205 10.97 3.38 -25.72
C ASP A 205 12.25 2.84 -26.37
N THR A 206 13.40 2.95 -25.69
CA THR A 206 14.65 2.32 -26.15
C THR A 206 14.53 0.80 -26.27
N LEU A 207 13.89 0.15 -25.29
CA LEU A 207 13.63 -1.29 -25.33
C LEU A 207 12.70 -1.65 -26.50
N ARG A 208 11.65 -0.85 -26.72
CA ARG A 208 10.71 -1.06 -27.83
C ARG A 208 11.40 -0.97 -29.19
N PHE A 209 12.23 0.06 -29.40
CA PHE A 209 13.00 0.21 -30.64
C PHE A 209 14.00 -0.93 -30.84
N PHE A 210 14.62 -1.41 -29.75
CA PHE A 210 15.52 -2.56 -29.82
C PHE A 210 14.77 -3.84 -30.24
N PHE A 211 13.61 -4.13 -29.66
CA PHE A 211 12.81 -5.29 -30.06
C PHE A 211 12.26 -5.17 -31.48
N ASP A 212 11.86 -3.97 -31.90
CA ASP A 212 11.41 -3.72 -33.27
C ASP A 212 12.54 -3.99 -34.28
N LEU A 213 13.78 -3.59 -33.96
CA LEU A 213 14.94 -3.85 -34.80
C LEU A 213 15.31 -5.35 -34.85
N GLU A 214 15.24 -6.06 -33.73
CA GLU A 214 15.69 -7.47 -33.63
C GLU A 214 14.62 -8.48 -34.07
N LEU A 215 13.33 -8.18 -33.86
CA LEU A 215 12.21 -9.09 -34.11
C LEU A 215 11.25 -8.60 -35.19
N GLY A 216 11.32 -7.33 -35.60
CA GLY A 216 10.38 -6.71 -36.54
C GLY A 216 9.03 -6.32 -35.92
N PHE A 217 8.91 -6.34 -34.59
CA PHE A 217 7.73 -5.88 -33.87
C PHE A 217 8.05 -5.43 -32.44
N ILE A 218 7.17 -4.59 -31.90
CA ILE A 218 7.33 -3.99 -30.58
C ILE A 218 6.77 -4.90 -29.48
N ILE A 219 7.56 -5.11 -28.43
CA ILE A 219 7.11 -5.74 -27.18
C ILE A 219 7.08 -4.69 -26.08
N SER A 220 5.95 -4.60 -25.36
CA SER A 220 5.85 -3.77 -24.16
C SER A 220 5.98 -4.63 -22.92
N PHE A 221 6.94 -4.30 -22.05
CA PHE A 221 7.13 -5.02 -20.79
C PHE A 221 5.87 -4.93 -19.89
N PRO A 222 5.50 -5.96 -19.12
CA PRO A 222 4.31 -5.91 -18.25
C PRO A 222 4.38 -4.84 -17.14
N ASP A 223 3.23 -4.35 -16.71
CA ASP A 223 3.10 -3.19 -15.80
C ASP A 223 3.24 -3.55 -14.31
N THR A 224 4.41 -4.11 -13.93
CA THR A 224 4.67 -4.55 -12.54
C THR A 224 4.72 -3.40 -11.53
N ASN A 225 4.89 -2.16 -12.01
CA ASN A 225 4.97 -0.95 -11.19
C ASN A 225 3.60 -0.47 -10.68
N ASN A 226 2.53 -0.68 -11.43
CA ASN A 226 1.18 -0.23 -11.07
C ASN A 226 0.34 -1.32 -10.40
N THR A 227 1.00 -2.36 -9.84
CA THR A 227 0.36 -3.42 -9.06
C THR A 227 -0.84 -4.05 -9.76
N ARG A 228 -0.78 -4.20 -11.09
CA ARG A 228 -1.84 -4.89 -11.83
C ARG A 228 -1.81 -6.37 -11.49
N PHE A 229 -2.99 -6.98 -11.35
CA PHE A 229 -3.12 -8.43 -11.16
C PHE A 229 -2.31 -9.17 -12.23
N GLN A 230 -1.59 -10.22 -11.80
CA GLN A 230 -0.76 -11.09 -12.65
C GLN A 230 0.42 -10.44 -13.37
N SER A 231 0.65 -9.13 -13.21
CA SER A 231 1.72 -8.43 -13.95
C SER A 231 3.11 -9.02 -13.71
N HIS A 232 3.43 -9.48 -12.49
CA HIS A 232 4.70 -10.14 -12.18
C HIS A 232 4.84 -11.50 -12.86
N ALA A 233 3.73 -12.24 -12.98
CA ALA A 233 3.71 -13.54 -13.61
C ALA A 233 3.83 -13.42 -15.14
N GLU A 234 3.09 -12.48 -15.73
CA GLU A 234 3.21 -12.09 -17.13
C GLU A 234 4.63 -11.58 -17.44
N ALA A 235 5.25 -10.81 -16.53
CA ALA A 235 6.63 -10.36 -16.67
C ALA A 235 7.61 -11.53 -16.71
N CYS A 236 7.44 -12.55 -15.87
CA CYS A 236 8.26 -13.76 -15.92
C CYS A 236 8.10 -14.48 -17.27
N ALA A 237 6.87 -14.57 -17.79
CA ALA A 237 6.60 -15.16 -19.09
C ALA A 237 7.29 -14.39 -20.23
N VAL A 238 7.26 -13.05 -20.22
CA VAL A 238 8.02 -12.21 -21.16
C VAL A 238 9.52 -12.43 -21.02
N LEU A 239 10.03 -12.43 -19.78
CA LEU A 239 11.46 -12.59 -19.51
C LEU A 239 12.00 -13.93 -19.99
N ILE A 240 11.31 -15.05 -19.75
CA ILE A 240 11.80 -16.36 -20.17
C ILE A 240 11.72 -16.55 -21.69
N THR A 241 10.69 -16.00 -22.33
CA THR A 241 10.52 -16.06 -23.79
C THR A 241 11.69 -15.37 -24.50
N TYR A 242 12.11 -14.21 -23.98
CA TYR A 242 13.07 -13.33 -24.64
C TYR A 242 14.34 -13.12 -23.80
N LEU A 243 14.72 -14.10 -22.97
CA LEU A 243 15.80 -13.97 -21.98
C LEU A 243 17.11 -13.50 -22.62
N ASP A 244 17.51 -14.18 -23.70
CA ASP A 244 18.74 -13.87 -24.44
C ASP A 244 18.71 -12.44 -25.02
N LEU A 245 17.54 -11.97 -25.47
CA LEU A 245 17.36 -10.60 -25.99
C LEU A 245 17.39 -9.55 -24.89
N PHE A 246 16.83 -9.82 -23.70
CA PHE A 246 16.97 -8.91 -22.56
C PHE A 246 18.43 -8.77 -22.10
N ILE A 247 19.17 -9.88 -22.12
CA ILE A 247 20.62 -9.86 -21.86
C ILE A 247 21.33 -9.03 -22.94
N LYS A 248 21.08 -9.31 -24.23
CA LYS A 248 21.66 -8.53 -25.34
C LYS A 248 21.32 -7.04 -25.24
N PHE A 249 20.08 -6.70 -24.88
CA PHE A 249 19.64 -5.32 -24.66
C PHE A 249 20.42 -4.63 -23.54
N LEU A 250 20.62 -5.29 -22.39
CA LEU A 250 21.41 -4.70 -21.31
C LEU A 250 22.88 -4.52 -21.70
N THR A 251 23.44 -5.42 -22.53
CA THR A 251 24.77 -5.19 -23.12
C THR A 251 24.76 -3.96 -24.02
N PHE A 252 23.77 -3.81 -24.89
CA PHE A 252 23.61 -2.63 -25.73
C PHE A 252 23.51 -1.34 -24.88
N VAL A 253 22.72 -1.34 -23.81
CA VAL A 253 22.61 -0.20 -22.88
C VAL A 253 23.94 0.12 -22.22
N LYS A 254 24.71 -0.90 -21.81
CA LYS A 254 26.04 -0.74 -21.22
C LYS A 254 26.99 -0.05 -22.19
N GLU A 255 27.07 -0.53 -23.44
CA GLU A 255 28.02 -0.01 -24.44
C GLU A 255 27.69 1.43 -24.88
N ASN A 256 26.42 1.82 -24.89
CA ASN A 256 25.99 3.17 -25.27
C ASN A 256 26.17 4.23 -24.16
N LYS A 257 26.51 3.82 -22.93
CA LYS A 257 26.77 4.77 -21.85
C LYS A 257 28.19 5.30 -21.91
N ALA A 258 28.37 6.60 -21.64
CA ALA A 258 29.69 7.22 -21.54
C ALA A 258 30.62 6.49 -20.54
N SER A 259 30.07 5.98 -19.43
CA SER A 259 30.81 5.22 -18.43
C SER A 259 31.12 3.78 -18.83
N ARG A 260 30.48 3.25 -19.89
CA ARG A 260 30.48 1.83 -20.30
C ARG A 260 30.16 0.84 -19.18
N LYS A 261 29.38 1.28 -18.19
CA LYS A 261 28.99 0.50 -17.01
C LYS A 261 27.48 0.54 -16.82
N LEU A 262 26.92 -0.58 -16.43
CA LEU A 262 25.55 -0.66 -15.95
C LEU A 262 25.43 0.12 -14.64
N ASN A 263 24.29 0.78 -14.44
CA ASN A 263 23.97 1.34 -13.13
C ASN A 263 23.61 0.19 -12.15
N HIS A 264 23.51 0.50 -10.85
CA HIS A 264 23.28 -0.51 -9.82
C HIS A 264 22.00 -1.33 -10.05
N MET A 265 20.94 -0.69 -10.54
CA MET A 265 19.66 -1.37 -10.78
C MET A 265 19.71 -2.29 -12.00
N GLU A 266 20.34 -1.83 -13.08
CA GLU A 266 20.58 -2.63 -14.29
C GLU A 266 21.51 -3.79 -14.02
N GLN A 267 22.55 -3.60 -13.20
CA GLN A 267 23.46 -4.67 -12.80
C GLN A 267 22.73 -5.74 -11.99
N ASN A 268 21.83 -5.34 -11.08
CA ASN A 268 20.98 -6.30 -10.36
C ASN A 268 20.08 -7.11 -11.30
N VAL A 269 19.51 -6.48 -12.34
CA VAL A 269 18.72 -7.20 -13.35
C VAL A 269 19.63 -8.13 -14.15
N TRP A 270 20.78 -7.65 -14.63
CA TRP A 270 21.76 -8.45 -15.35
C TRP A 270 22.14 -9.72 -14.56
N ASP A 271 22.51 -9.54 -13.29
CA ASP A 271 22.91 -10.63 -12.42
C ASP A 271 21.75 -11.59 -12.14
N GLY A 272 20.53 -11.07 -12.02
CA GLY A 272 19.31 -11.87 -11.86
C GLY A 272 19.01 -12.74 -13.07
N LEU A 273 19.14 -12.21 -14.29
CA LEU A 273 18.89 -12.95 -15.53
C LEU A 273 19.95 -14.05 -15.79
N HIS A 274 21.18 -13.86 -15.27
CA HIS A 274 22.25 -14.87 -15.33
C HIS A 274 22.22 -15.87 -14.16
N CYS A 275 21.43 -15.61 -13.11
CA CYS A 275 21.34 -16.48 -11.95
C CYS A 275 20.46 -17.70 -12.24
N ASN A 276 21.05 -18.90 -12.21
CA ASN A 276 20.34 -20.15 -12.49
C ASN A 276 19.17 -20.42 -11.49
N ALA A 277 19.33 -20.13 -10.20
CA ALA A 277 18.24 -20.23 -9.22
C ALA A 277 17.11 -19.22 -9.49
N THR A 278 17.44 -18.01 -9.96
CA THR A 278 16.40 -17.04 -10.39
C THR A 278 15.66 -17.53 -11.63
N ARG A 279 16.37 -18.19 -12.57
CA ARG A 279 15.77 -18.79 -13.76
C ARG A 279 14.81 -19.92 -13.42
N HIS A 280 15.13 -20.77 -12.43
CA HIS A 280 14.20 -21.77 -11.90
C HIS A 280 12.87 -21.13 -11.48
N GLU A 281 12.93 -20.07 -10.68
CA GLU A 281 11.73 -19.37 -10.20
C GLU A 281 10.94 -18.71 -11.33
N ILE A 282 11.62 -18.11 -12.33
CA ILE A 282 10.97 -17.51 -13.50
C ILE A 282 10.18 -18.58 -14.27
N VAL A 283 10.77 -19.76 -14.48
CA VAL A 283 10.13 -20.88 -15.18
C VAL A 283 8.92 -21.37 -14.39
N VAL A 284 9.06 -21.63 -13.08
CA VAL A 284 7.96 -22.08 -12.21
C VAL A 284 6.79 -21.09 -12.23
N ILE A 285 7.06 -19.79 -12.06
CA ILE A 285 6.03 -18.75 -12.10
C ILE A 285 5.33 -18.70 -13.47
N THR A 286 6.10 -18.81 -14.56
CA THR A 286 5.56 -18.79 -15.93
C THR A 286 4.63 -19.97 -16.16
N LEU A 287 5.05 -21.17 -15.73
CA LEU A 287 4.25 -22.38 -15.86
C LEU A 287 2.96 -22.29 -15.04
N TYR A 288 3.04 -21.91 -13.75
CA TYR A 288 1.84 -21.69 -12.92
C TYR A 288 0.88 -20.67 -13.55
N TRP A 289 1.45 -19.60 -14.14
CA TRP A 289 0.65 -18.58 -14.79
C TRP A 289 -0.14 -19.13 -15.98
N LEU A 290 0.50 -19.91 -16.85
CA LEU A 290 -0.11 -20.49 -18.05
C LEU A 290 -1.12 -21.59 -17.71
N VAL A 291 -0.89 -22.37 -16.64
CA VAL A 291 -1.69 -23.55 -16.31
C VAL A 291 -2.85 -23.26 -15.35
N VAL A 292 -2.71 -22.28 -14.46
CA VAL A 292 -3.70 -21.97 -13.41
C VAL A 292 -4.20 -20.54 -13.54
N SER A 293 -3.30 -19.56 -13.46
CA SER A 293 -3.67 -18.14 -13.32
C SER A 293 -4.46 -17.62 -14.51
N VAL A 294 -3.98 -17.83 -15.74
CA VAL A 294 -4.64 -17.34 -16.95
C VAL A 294 -5.95 -18.09 -17.23
N PRO A 295 -5.99 -19.44 -17.20
CA PRO A 295 -7.24 -20.19 -17.32
C PRO A 295 -8.31 -19.76 -16.31
N TYR A 296 -7.93 -19.61 -15.03
CA TYR A 296 -8.86 -19.15 -14.00
C TYR A 296 -9.40 -17.74 -14.33
N MET A 297 -8.52 -16.84 -14.75
CA MET A 297 -8.90 -15.49 -15.15
C MET A 297 -9.81 -15.44 -16.36
N ARG A 298 -9.58 -16.31 -17.34
CA ARG A 298 -10.41 -16.44 -18.54
C ARG A 298 -11.83 -16.83 -18.20
N GLU A 299 -12.02 -17.67 -17.18
CA GLU A 299 -13.35 -18.03 -16.70
C GLU A 299 -13.98 -16.91 -15.86
N ILE A 300 -13.24 -16.31 -14.92
CA ILE A 300 -13.75 -15.24 -14.05
C ILE A 300 -14.11 -13.96 -14.84
N ARG A 301 -13.34 -13.63 -15.87
CA ARG A 301 -13.53 -12.45 -16.73
C ARG A 301 -14.08 -12.82 -18.12
N GLY A 302 -14.68 -14.00 -18.25
CA GLY A 302 -15.24 -14.47 -19.51
C GLY A 302 -16.34 -13.55 -20.05
N PRO A 303 -16.77 -13.77 -21.31
CA PRO A 303 -17.79 -12.92 -21.96
C PRO A 303 -19.14 -12.90 -21.22
N PHE A 304 -19.40 -13.87 -20.33
CA PHE A 304 -20.62 -13.96 -19.54
C PHE A 304 -20.47 -13.44 -18.09
N ARG A 305 -19.39 -12.70 -17.77
CA ARG A 305 -19.12 -12.23 -16.39
C ARG A 305 -20.29 -11.47 -15.77
N GLU A 306 -21.02 -10.70 -16.58
CA GLU A 306 -22.13 -9.85 -16.11
C GLU A 306 -23.34 -10.67 -15.65
N HIS A 307 -23.36 -11.95 -15.98
CA HIS A 307 -24.38 -12.92 -15.57
C HIS A 307 -23.86 -13.88 -14.50
N ASP A 308 -22.57 -13.86 -14.19
CA ASP A 308 -21.94 -14.75 -13.22
C ASP A 308 -22.09 -14.19 -11.80
N ASN A 309 -22.88 -14.89 -11.00
CA ASN A 309 -22.96 -14.66 -9.55
C ASN A 309 -21.77 -15.36 -8.86
N ILE A 310 -20.93 -14.60 -8.15
CA ILE A 310 -19.77 -15.14 -7.42
C ILE A 310 -20.14 -16.28 -6.47
N LEU A 311 -21.35 -16.22 -5.89
CA LEU A 311 -21.86 -17.23 -4.97
C LEU A 311 -22.08 -18.60 -5.64
N LYS A 312 -22.16 -18.65 -6.97
CA LYS A 312 -22.31 -19.90 -7.75
C LYS A 312 -20.97 -20.49 -8.20
N LEU A 313 -19.85 -19.83 -7.89
CA LEU A 313 -18.50 -20.25 -8.34
C LEU A 313 -17.85 -21.34 -7.49
N GLY A 314 -18.53 -21.89 -6.48
CA GLY A 314 -17.95 -22.94 -5.62
C GLY A 314 -17.45 -24.18 -6.40
N ASN A 315 -18.13 -24.57 -7.49
CA ASN A 315 -17.68 -25.64 -8.38
C ASN A 315 -16.35 -25.30 -9.07
N LEU A 316 -16.17 -24.06 -9.53
CA LEU A 316 -14.93 -23.59 -10.14
C LEU A 316 -13.78 -23.67 -9.14
N HIS A 317 -13.98 -23.18 -7.91
CA HIS A 317 -12.95 -23.22 -6.87
C HIS A 317 -12.59 -24.64 -6.44
N ARG A 318 -13.57 -25.57 -6.36
CA ARG A 318 -13.28 -27.00 -6.16
C ARG A 318 -12.46 -27.60 -7.31
N ARG A 319 -12.75 -27.22 -8.56
CA ARG A 319 -11.96 -27.64 -9.72
C ARG A 319 -10.53 -27.10 -9.66
N VAL A 320 -10.32 -25.86 -9.22
CA VAL A 320 -8.97 -25.30 -9.00
C VAL A 320 -8.17 -26.16 -8.02
N ILE A 321 -8.75 -26.54 -6.88
CA ILE A 321 -8.08 -27.40 -5.90
C ILE A 321 -7.77 -28.78 -6.49
N SER A 322 -8.76 -29.43 -7.10
CA SER A 322 -8.57 -30.74 -7.72
C SER A 322 -7.50 -30.71 -8.82
N HIS A 323 -7.44 -29.62 -9.59
CA HIS A 323 -6.42 -29.42 -10.60
C HIS A 323 -5.03 -29.24 -9.98
N LEU A 324 -4.89 -28.43 -8.93
CA LEU A 324 -3.62 -28.32 -8.20
C LEU A 324 -3.18 -29.66 -7.61
N ASP A 325 -4.10 -30.45 -7.04
CA ASP A 325 -3.82 -31.80 -6.54
C ASP A 325 -3.32 -32.74 -7.65
N LYS A 326 -3.94 -32.69 -8.84
CA LYS A 326 -3.49 -33.43 -10.02
C LYS A 326 -2.05 -33.06 -10.40
N LEU A 327 -1.73 -31.77 -10.42
CA LEU A 327 -0.42 -31.26 -10.81
C LEU A 327 0.66 -31.55 -9.77
N ILE A 328 0.31 -31.51 -8.47
CA ILE A 328 1.21 -31.88 -7.37
C ILE A 328 1.53 -33.38 -7.43
N ALA A 329 0.54 -34.22 -7.67
CA ALA A 329 0.71 -35.66 -7.76
C ALA A 329 1.49 -36.10 -9.00
N ASN A 330 1.33 -35.37 -10.11
CA ASN A 330 2.03 -35.65 -11.36
C ASN A 330 2.58 -34.37 -12.01
N PRO A 331 3.71 -33.82 -11.50
CA PRO A 331 4.27 -32.57 -12.02
C PRO A 331 4.81 -32.69 -13.45
N GLU A 332 5.08 -33.90 -13.95
CA GLU A 332 5.50 -34.15 -15.34
C GLU A 332 4.46 -33.66 -16.35
N LEU A 333 3.19 -33.57 -15.95
CA LEU A 333 2.14 -32.98 -16.80
C LEU A 333 2.45 -31.54 -17.24
N ILE A 334 3.31 -30.84 -16.51
CA ILE A 334 3.69 -29.45 -16.79
C ILE A 334 5.17 -29.35 -17.17
N VAL A 335 6.05 -29.99 -16.41
CA VAL A 335 7.51 -29.85 -16.62
C VAL A 335 8.07 -30.84 -17.63
N GLY A 336 7.33 -31.91 -17.96
CA GLY A 336 7.77 -32.94 -18.90
C GLY A 336 7.85 -32.43 -20.34
N LEU A 337 8.66 -33.09 -21.16
CA LEU A 337 8.82 -32.74 -22.58
C LEU A 337 7.58 -33.04 -23.41
N ASP A 338 6.75 -33.99 -22.97
CA ASP A 338 5.48 -34.39 -23.56
C ASP A 338 4.26 -33.68 -22.92
N ALA A 339 4.51 -32.69 -22.06
CA ALA A 339 3.47 -31.91 -21.39
C ALA A 339 2.52 -31.27 -22.42
N SER A 340 1.23 -31.56 -22.28
CA SER A 340 0.18 -31.11 -23.18
C SER A 340 -0.78 -30.17 -22.47
N TRP A 341 -1.18 -29.09 -23.17
CA TRP A 341 -2.17 -28.14 -22.66
C TRP A 341 -3.49 -28.78 -22.27
N LYS A 342 -3.88 -29.87 -22.93
CA LYS A 342 -5.14 -30.59 -22.64
C LYS A 342 -5.19 -31.10 -21.21
N GLU A 343 -4.07 -31.57 -20.69
CA GLU A 343 -3.97 -32.19 -19.37
C GLU A 343 -3.47 -31.21 -18.30
N ALA A 344 -2.67 -30.22 -18.70
CA ALA A 344 -2.02 -29.32 -17.76
C ALA A 344 -2.74 -27.99 -17.54
N THR A 345 -3.56 -27.45 -18.46
CA THR A 345 -4.34 -26.23 -18.13
C THR A 345 -5.61 -26.56 -17.35
N LEU A 346 -5.97 -25.66 -16.43
CA LEU A 346 -7.20 -25.78 -15.63
C LEU A 346 -8.47 -25.85 -16.47
N ASP A 347 -8.53 -25.10 -17.58
CA ASP A 347 -9.70 -25.03 -18.46
C ASP A 347 -9.57 -25.94 -19.70
N GLY A 348 -8.49 -26.73 -19.78
CA GLY A 348 -8.21 -27.63 -20.88
C GLY A 348 -8.04 -26.91 -22.23
N LYS A 349 -7.73 -25.61 -22.25
CA LYS A 349 -7.46 -24.84 -23.48
C LYS A 349 -5.96 -24.68 -23.73
N MET A 350 -5.62 -24.26 -24.95
CA MET A 350 -4.24 -23.98 -25.35
C MET A 350 -3.62 -22.86 -24.49
N TRP A 351 -2.30 -22.93 -24.32
CA TRP A 351 -1.53 -21.91 -23.60
C TRP A 351 -1.79 -20.52 -24.20
N GLU A 352 -2.11 -19.56 -23.34
CA GLU A 352 -2.32 -18.16 -23.77
C GLU A 352 -1.11 -17.61 -24.54
N ARG A 353 0.09 -17.98 -24.07
CA ARG A 353 1.37 -17.60 -24.67
C ARG A 353 2.21 -18.85 -24.87
N SER A 354 1.98 -19.54 -25.99
CA SER A 354 2.68 -20.79 -26.30
C SER A 354 4.19 -20.59 -26.40
N GLU A 355 4.63 -19.43 -26.88
CA GLU A 355 6.05 -19.05 -26.92
C GLU A 355 6.70 -19.01 -25.52
N ALA A 356 5.94 -18.62 -24.49
CA ALA A 356 6.44 -18.61 -23.12
C ALA A 356 6.56 -20.02 -22.53
N PHE A 357 5.64 -20.92 -22.89
CA PHE A 357 5.74 -22.34 -22.53
C PHE A 357 6.98 -22.98 -23.16
N TYR A 358 7.19 -22.78 -24.46
CA TYR A 358 8.38 -23.32 -25.14
C TYR A 358 9.67 -22.63 -24.68
N GLY A 359 9.62 -21.35 -24.32
CA GLY A 359 10.72 -20.66 -23.65
C GLY A 359 11.08 -21.30 -22.31
N ALA A 360 10.08 -21.62 -21.48
CA ALA A 360 10.27 -22.37 -20.24
C ALA A 360 10.88 -23.77 -20.49
N GLN A 361 10.33 -24.53 -21.44
CA GLN A 361 10.81 -25.86 -21.81
C GLN A 361 12.25 -25.86 -22.35
N ARG A 362 12.64 -24.82 -23.10
CA ARG A 362 14.03 -24.66 -23.59
C ARG A 362 15.05 -24.67 -22.45
N TYR A 363 14.74 -24.02 -21.33
CA TYR A 363 15.66 -23.95 -20.19
C TYR A 363 15.45 -25.07 -19.17
N ALA A 364 14.32 -25.79 -19.19
CA ALA A 364 14.02 -26.85 -18.23
C ALA A 364 15.14 -27.89 -18.04
N PRO A 365 15.83 -28.38 -19.10
CA PRO A 365 16.94 -29.34 -18.94
C PRO A 365 18.14 -28.80 -18.14
N GLU A 366 18.33 -27.48 -18.06
CA GLU A 366 19.42 -26.83 -17.32
C GLU A 366 19.06 -26.55 -15.85
N LEU A 367 17.86 -26.95 -15.42
CA LEU A 367 17.26 -26.58 -14.14
C LEU A 367 16.98 -27.84 -13.31
N PRO A 368 17.98 -28.39 -12.59
CA PRO A 368 17.91 -29.70 -11.95
C PRO A 368 16.85 -29.79 -10.83
N HIS A 369 16.42 -28.67 -10.26
CA HIS A 369 15.44 -28.64 -9.16
C HIS A 369 14.06 -28.14 -9.61
N LEU A 370 13.82 -28.04 -10.92
CA LEU A 370 12.60 -27.44 -11.46
C LEU A 370 11.34 -28.18 -11.01
N LYS A 371 11.39 -29.51 -11.00
CA LYS A 371 10.25 -30.36 -10.64
C LYS A 371 9.86 -30.18 -9.17
N GLU A 372 10.83 -30.28 -8.27
CA GLU A 372 10.61 -30.13 -6.82
C GLU A 372 10.18 -28.71 -6.48
N LEU A 373 10.78 -27.70 -7.12
CA LEU A 373 10.40 -26.30 -6.93
C LEU A 373 8.98 -26.02 -7.44
N MET A 374 8.58 -26.61 -8.57
CA MET A 374 7.22 -26.51 -9.09
C MET A 374 6.20 -27.11 -8.10
N VAL A 375 6.50 -28.29 -7.54
CA VAL A 375 5.66 -28.92 -6.52
C VAL A 375 5.57 -28.04 -5.27
N ALA A 376 6.68 -27.51 -4.78
CA ALA A 376 6.70 -26.59 -3.64
C ALA A 376 5.81 -25.36 -3.89
N PHE A 377 5.91 -24.74 -5.07
CA PHE A 377 5.05 -23.62 -5.46
C PHE A 377 3.57 -24.02 -5.46
N LEU A 378 3.22 -25.15 -6.08
CA LEU A 378 1.83 -25.63 -6.16
C LEU A 378 1.25 -25.93 -4.78
N CYS A 379 2.03 -26.54 -3.88
CA CYS A 379 1.62 -26.78 -2.49
C CYS A 379 1.31 -25.47 -1.76
N GLY A 380 2.19 -24.47 -1.86
CA GLY A 380 1.98 -23.15 -1.26
C GLY A 380 0.76 -22.42 -1.82
N ALA A 381 0.56 -22.51 -3.14
CA ALA A 381 -0.61 -21.95 -3.82
C ALA A 381 -1.89 -22.66 -3.37
N ARG A 382 -1.90 -24.00 -3.30
CA ARG A 382 -3.06 -24.81 -2.89
C ARG A 382 -3.52 -24.50 -1.48
N VAL A 383 -2.61 -24.50 -0.50
CA VAL A 383 -2.93 -24.14 0.90
C VAL A 383 -3.55 -22.75 0.96
N THR A 384 -3.02 -21.84 0.14
CA THR A 384 -3.51 -20.46 0.13
C THR A 384 -4.87 -20.34 -0.56
N TRP A 385 -5.12 -21.08 -1.65
CA TRP A 385 -6.45 -21.19 -2.22
C TRP A 385 -7.45 -21.61 -1.15
N LEU A 386 -7.25 -22.75 -0.48
CA LEU A 386 -8.16 -23.23 0.57
C LEU A 386 -8.49 -22.16 1.62
N ARG A 387 -7.49 -21.38 2.06
CA ARG A 387 -7.70 -20.26 3.00
C ARG A 387 -8.60 -19.16 2.43
N PHE A 388 -8.51 -18.85 1.14
CA PHE A 388 -9.24 -17.76 0.47
C PHE A 388 -10.53 -18.20 -0.24
N MET A 389 -10.96 -19.45 -0.06
CA MET A 389 -12.28 -19.95 -0.49
C MET A 389 -13.10 -20.48 0.70
N SER A 390 -12.78 -20.03 1.91
CA SER A 390 -13.51 -20.41 3.14
C SER A 390 -15.00 -20.09 3.09
N GLU A 391 -15.42 -19.12 2.28
CA GLU A 391 -16.84 -18.80 2.08
C GLU A 391 -17.62 -19.90 1.36
N PHE A 392 -16.94 -20.81 0.67
CA PHE A 392 -17.52 -21.97 -0.04
C PHE A 392 -17.43 -23.27 0.75
N ALA A 393 -17.13 -23.21 2.06
CA ALA A 393 -17.14 -24.40 2.90
C ALA A 393 -18.52 -25.08 2.92
N ASP A 394 -18.53 -26.41 2.93
CA ASP A 394 -19.77 -27.22 2.82
C ASP A 394 -20.73 -27.01 4.01
N ASP A 395 -20.23 -26.56 5.16
CA ASP A 395 -21.00 -26.22 6.36
C ASP A 395 -21.25 -24.69 6.52
N GLY A 396 -20.77 -23.90 5.56
CA GLY A 396 -20.80 -22.45 5.54
C GLY A 396 -22.19 -21.84 5.30
N ALA A 397 -22.29 -20.52 5.49
CA ALA A 397 -23.54 -19.78 5.29
C ALA A 397 -24.04 -19.85 3.84
N LEU A 398 -23.14 -19.89 2.87
CA LEU A 398 -23.47 -20.02 1.46
C LEU A 398 -24.04 -21.42 1.13
N ALA A 399 -23.46 -22.49 1.68
CA ALA A 399 -23.95 -23.86 1.45
C ALA A 399 -25.37 -24.09 1.99
N LYS A 400 -25.75 -23.34 3.04
CA LYS A 400 -27.10 -23.37 3.63
C LYS A 400 -28.10 -22.45 2.92
N ALA A 401 -27.64 -21.57 2.02
CA ALA A 401 -28.50 -20.59 1.37
C ALA A 401 -29.38 -21.26 0.29
N THR A 402 -30.65 -20.85 0.22
CA THR A 402 -31.54 -21.30 -0.86
C THR A 402 -31.18 -20.63 -2.19
N PRO A 403 -31.62 -21.18 -3.35
CA PRO A 403 -31.41 -20.54 -4.64
C PRO A 403 -31.95 -19.10 -4.70
N GLU A 404 -33.11 -18.85 -4.09
CA GLU A 404 -33.73 -17.52 -4.02
C GLU A 404 -32.90 -16.56 -3.16
N GLN A 405 -32.32 -17.06 -2.07
CA GLN A 405 -31.41 -16.32 -1.21
C GLN A 405 -30.13 -15.91 -1.93
N ILE A 406 -29.53 -16.85 -2.67
CA ILE A 406 -28.34 -16.61 -3.51
C ILE A 406 -28.63 -15.53 -4.56
N GLU A 407 -29.82 -15.56 -5.16
CA GLU A 407 -30.18 -14.57 -6.18
C GLU A 407 -30.52 -13.20 -5.61
N ARG A 408 -31.10 -13.14 -4.40
CA ARG A 408 -31.23 -11.86 -3.68
C ARG A 408 -29.87 -11.27 -3.32
N ALA A 409 -28.87 -12.10 -3.01
CA ALA A 409 -27.51 -11.68 -2.66
C ALA A 409 -26.57 -11.67 -3.87
N TRP A 410 -27.09 -11.46 -5.09
CA TRP A 410 -26.27 -11.44 -6.30
C TRP A 410 -25.11 -10.45 -6.18
N MET A 411 -23.91 -10.92 -6.51
CA MET A 411 -22.67 -10.15 -6.48
C MET A 411 -21.77 -10.58 -7.64
N GLU A 412 -21.05 -9.63 -8.23
CA GLU A 412 -20.10 -9.90 -9.31
C GLU A 412 -18.91 -10.77 -8.85
N SER A 413 -18.28 -11.46 -9.80
CA SER A 413 -17.06 -12.26 -9.57
C SER A 413 -15.82 -11.42 -9.21
N THR A 414 -15.80 -10.15 -9.60
CA THR A 414 -14.71 -9.19 -9.33
C THR A 414 -15.23 -7.93 -8.67
N ASN A 415 -14.45 -7.32 -7.77
CA ASN A 415 -14.82 -6.05 -7.14
C ASN A 415 -14.44 -4.83 -8.02
N ASP A 416 -14.21 -5.03 -9.32
CA ASP A 416 -13.78 -4.00 -10.27
C ASP A 416 -14.78 -2.82 -10.30
N LEU A 417 -16.10 -3.05 -10.15
CA LEU A 417 -17.09 -1.98 -10.03
C LEU A 417 -16.89 -1.11 -8.78
N CYS A 418 -16.56 -1.74 -7.65
CA CYS A 418 -16.28 -1.03 -6.40
C CYS A 418 -14.96 -0.24 -6.49
N GLU A 419 -13.93 -0.82 -7.12
CA GLU A 419 -12.61 -0.18 -7.28
C GLU A 419 -12.62 0.92 -8.35
N SER A 420 -13.34 0.72 -9.45
CA SER A 420 -13.48 1.69 -10.53
C SER A 420 -14.27 2.91 -10.10
N ALA A 421 -15.26 2.82 -9.20
CA ALA A 421 -15.95 4.00 -8.68
C ALA A 421 -15.01 4.94 -7.92
N PHE A 422 -14.08 4.39 -7.14
CA PHE A 422 -13.05 5.18 -6.46
C PHE A 422 -11.97 5.68 -7.43
N GLY A 423 -11.58 4.85 -8.41
CA GLY A 423 -10.68 5.24 -9.49
C GLY A 423 -11.22 6.40 -10.32
N MET A 424 -12.49 6.31 -10.72
CA MET A 424 -13.26 7.34 -11.42
C MET A 424 -13.38 8.59 -10.56
N PHE A 425 -13.69 8.45 -9.26
CA PHE A 425 -13.74 9.61 -8.36
C PHE A 425 -12.38 10.30 -8.30
N ARG A 426 -11.30 9.53 -8.20
CA ARG A 426 -9.94 10.07 -8.14
C ARG A 426 -9.53 10.75 -9.44
N GLN A 427 -9.97 10.25 -10.60
CA GLN A 427 -9.75 10.89 -11.89
C GLN A 427 -10.60 12.16 -12.04
N ASP A 428 -11.89 12.09 -11.74
CA ASP A 428 -12.83 13.21 -11.80
C ASP A 428 -12.44 14.32 -10.81
N SER A 429 -11.96 13.96 -9.62
CA SER A 429 -11.43 14.89 -8.62
C SER A 429 -10.10 15.52 -9.03
N LYS A 430 -9.28 14.83 -9.84
CA LYS A 430 -8.08 15.44 -10.44
C LYS A 430 -8.44 16.41 -11.56
N ALA A 431 -9.39 16.02 -12.43
CA ALA A 431 -9.85 16.86 -13.52
C ALA A 431 -10.68 18.05 -13.02
N ASN A 432 -11.40 17.89 -11.90
CA ASN A 432 -12.24 18.90 -11.27
C ASN A 432 -11.88 19.03 -9.78
N PRO A 433 -10.76 19.72 -9.43
CA PRO A 433 -10.26 19.80 -8.05
C PRO A 433 -11.27 20.39 -7.06
N ASN A 434 -12.21 21.19 -7.56
CA ASN A 434 -13.22 21.88 -6.76
C ASN A 434 -14.49 21.06 -6.55
N ILE A 435 -14.66 19.91 -7.23
CA ILE A 435 -15.85 19.06 -7.12
C ILE A 435 -15.98 18.53 -5.68
N SER A 436 -17.14 18.74 -5.05
CA SER A 436 -17.42 18.12 -3.76
C SER A 436 -17.78 16.65 -3.95
N LEU A 437 -17.53 15.82 -2.93
CA LEU A 437 -17.91 14.40 -2.97
C LEU A 437 -19.43 14.25 -3.14
N GLU A 438 -20.21 15.11 -2.48
CA GLU A 438 -21.67 15.14 -2.60
C GLU A 438 -22.11 15.47 -4.04
N HIS A 439 -21.49 16.45 -4.68
CA HIS A 439 -21.78 16.83 -6.06
C HIS A 439 -21.34 15.73 -7.05
N TYR A 440 -20.17 15.11 -6.83
CA TYR A 440 -19.74 13.94 -7.61
C TYR A 440 -20.75 12.79 -7.49
N ASN A 441 -21.16 12.45 -6.26
CA ASN A 441 -22.14 11.41 -6.00
C ASN A 441 -23.48 11.74 -6.66
N ALA A 442 -23.93 12.99 -6.59
CA ALA A 442 -25.15 13.45 -7.25
C ALA A 442 -25.06 13.31 -8.78
N ARG A 443 -23.94 13.68 -9.41
CA ARG A 443 -23.73 13.49 -10.87
C ARG A 443 -23.71 12.02 -11.27
N LYS A 444 -23.06 11.15 -10.49
CA LYS A 444 -23.05 9.71 -10.76
C LYS A 444 -24.44 9.12 -10.58
N MET A 445 -25.14 9.45 -9.49
CA MET A 445 -26.52 9.02 -9.25
C MET A 445 -27.46 9.50 -10.35
N PHE A 446 -27.37 10.76 -10.76
CA PHE A 446 -28.16 11.35 -11.86
C PHE A 446 -28.05 10.54 -13.16
N LYS A 447 -26.85 10.03 -13.46
CA LYS A 447 -26.61 9.15 -14.61
C LYS A 447 -27.10 7.72 -14.39
N PHE A 448 -26.97 7.18 -13.18
CA PHE A 448 -27.17 5.77 -12.89
C PHE A 448 -28.64 5.38 -12.68
N ASN A 449 -29.46 6.28 -12.12
CA ASN A 449 -30.84 5.96 -11.71
C ASN A 449 -31.93 6.50 -12.66
N GLY A 450 -31.56 6.96 -13.86
CA GLY A 450 -32.51 7.53 -14.82
C GLY A 450 -33.16 8.84 -14.35
N THR A 451 -32.58 9.56 -13.38
CA THR A 451 -33.12 10.86 -12.91
C THR A 451 -33.20 11.87 -14.06
N SER A 452 -32.34 11.78 -15.07
CA SER A 452 -32.43 12.62 -16.28
C SER A 452 -33.77 12.45 -16.99
N GLU A 453 -34.23 11.22 -17.21
CA GLU A 453 -35.53 10.93 -17.83
C GLU A 453 -36.69 11.37 -16.95
N PHE A 454 -36.56 11.23 -15.64
CA PHE A 454 -37.57 11.69 -14.67
C PHE A 454 -37.68 13.23 -14.67
N LEU A 455 -36.56 13.96 -14.72
CA LEU A 455 -36.55 15.42 -14.81
C LEU A 455 -37.09 15.92 -16.16
N ARG A 456 -36.86 15.19 -17.26
CA ARG A 456 -37.46 15.49 -18.57
C ARG A 456 -38.98 15.41 -18.56
N LYS A 457 -39.54 14.51 -17.75
CA LYS A 457 -41.00 14.36 -17.57
C LYS A 457 -41.60 15.41 -16.63
N MET A 458 -40.80 16.26 -15.98
CA MET A 458 -41.30 17.30 -15.09
C MET A 458 -41.61 18.62 -15.80
N GLY A 459 -42.72 19.25 -15.38
CA GLY A 459 -43.08 20.58 -15.81
C GLY A 459 -42.06 21.67 -15.42
N PRO A 460 -42.02 22.81 -16.12
CA PRO A 460 -41.05 23.89 -15.89
C PRO A 460 -41.07 24.45 -14.46
N GLU A 461 -42.26 24.57 -13.86
CA GLU A 461 -42.43 25.09 -12.50
C GLU A 461 -41.79 24.19 -11.44
N MET A 462 -41.93 22.87 -11.57
CA MET A 462 -41.34 21.90 -10.65
C MET A 462 -39.81 21.89 -10.76
N ARG A 463 -39.28 22.03 -11.99
CA ARG A 463 -37.84 22.19 -12.23
C ARG A 463 -37.30 23.48 -11.59
N ALA A 464 -38.04 24.59 -11.68
CA ALA A 464 -37.69 25.85 -11.02
C ALA A 464 -37.72 25.75 -9.49
N PHE A 465 -38.71 25.04 -8.93
CA PHE A 465 -38.80 24.76 -7.50
C PHE A 465 -37.60 23.94 -7.00
N LEU A 466 -37.25 22.85 -7.71
CA LEU A 466 -36.08 22.03 -7.37
C LEU A 466 -34.78 22.84 -7.38
N ARG A 467 -34.55 23.68 -8.40
CA ARG A 467 -33.40 24.59 -8.45
C ARG A 467 -33.33 25.50 -7.23
N ARG A 468 -34.47 26.03 -6.78
CA ARG A 468 -34.55 26.89 -5.59
C ARG A 468 -34.13 26.10 -4.34
N VAL A 469 -34.69 24.90 -4.15
CA VAL A 469 -34.38 24.04 -3.00
C VAL A 469 -32.90 23.63 -2.98
N THR A 470 -32.33 23.23 -4.11
CA THR A 470 -30.91 22.84 -4.22
C THR A 470 -29.99 24.03 -3.94
N ARG A 471 -30.28 25.22 -4.49
CA ARG A 471 -29.51 26.45 -4.18
C ARG A 471 -29.55 26.79 -2.69
N THR A 472 -30.70 26.63 -2.03
CA THR A 472 -30.81 26.82 -0.58
C THR A 472 -30.00 25.79 0.22
N GLN A 473 -29.95 24.54 -0.24
CA GLN A 473 -29.13 23.49 0.37
C GLN A 473 -27.63 23.74 0.17
N ASP A 474 -27.18 24.14 -1.02
CA ASP A 474 -25.77 24.47 -1.27
C ASP A 474 -25.32 25.72 -0.49
N ALA A 475 -26.22 26.70 -0.33
CA ALA A 475 -25.98 27.88 0.51
C ALA A 475 -25.83 27.55 2.01
N SER A 476 -26.22 26.35 2.47
CA SER A 476 -26.11 25.94 3.89
C SER A 476 -24.65 25.74 4.37
N GLY A 477 -23.68 25.69 3.46
CA GLY A 477 -22.25 25.72 3.80
C GLY A 477 -21.68 24.43 4.44
N ALA A 478 -22.42 23.33 4.47
CA ALA A 478 -21.96 22.05 5.04
C ALA A 478 -20.63 21.57 4.42
N ASN A 479 -20.50 21.70 3.09
CA ASN A 479 -19.25 21.42 2.37
C ASN A 479 -18.08 22.34 2.78
N ARG A 480 -18.35 23.62 3.07
CA ARG A 480 -17.35 24.58 3.55
C ARG A 480 -16.87 24.21 4.95
N GLN A 481 -17.78 23.78 5.84
CA GLN A 481 -17.44 23.34 7.19
C GLN A 481 -16.55 22.08 7.17
N MET A 482 -16.85 21.11 6.30
CA MET A 482 -16.03 19.91 6.14
C MET A 482 -14.65 20.22 5.56
N LYS A 483 -14.57 21.12 4.55
CA LYS A 483 -13.30 21.62 3.98
C LYS A 483 -12.46 22.35 5.04
N LEU A 484 -13.07 23.21 5.87
CA LEU A 484 -12.41 23.90 6.97
C LEU A 484 -11.86 22.93 8.03
N HIS A 485 -12.62 21.89 8.38
CA HIS A 485 -12.17 20.89 9.34
C HIS A 485 -10.96 20.09 8.80
N LEU A 486 -11.00 19.68 7.54
CA LEU A 486 -9.89 18.97 6.90
C LEU A 486 -8.65 19.86 6.73
N ALA A 487 -8.85 21.14 6.39
CA ALA A 487 -7.78 22.13 6.31
C ALA A 487 -7.11 22.35 7.67
N LYS A 488 -7.90 22.54 8.75
CA LYS A 488 -7.38 22.66 10.13
C LYS A 488 -6.55 21.45 10.54
N HIS A 489 -7.06 20.23 10.32
CA HIS A 489 -6.31 19.02 10.64
C HIS A 489 -4.99 18.89 9.86
N ARG A 490 -4.98 19.27 8.57
CA ARG A 490 -3.76 19.27 7.75
C ARG A 490 -2.77 20.34 8.21
N GLN A 491 -3.25 21.52 8.55
CA GLN A 491 -2.45 22.62 9.08
C GLN A 491 -1.80 22.23 10.41
N GLU A 492 -2.56 21.71 11.37
CA GLU A 492 -2.04 21.23 12.66
C GLU A 492 -0.97 20.14 12.47
N THR A 493 -1.16 19.26 11.49
CA THR A 493 -0.20 18.20 11.16
C THR A 493 1.09 18.77 10.55
N ALA A 494 0.96 19.77 9.67
CA ALA A 494 2.10 20.45 9.06
C ALA A 494 2.90 21.25 10.10
N GLU A 495 2.22 22.02 10.97
CA GLU A 495 2.82 22.78 12.06
C GLU A 495 3.58 21.88 13.03
N LYS A 496 2.98 20.74 13.45
CA LYS A 496 3.67 19.74 14.28
C LYS A 496 4.93 19.17 13.63
N LYS A 497 4.96 18.99 12.30
CA LYS A 497 6.14 18.51 11.57
C LYS A 497 7.21 19.60 11.45
N LEU A 498 6.79 20.83 11.18
CA LEU A 498 7.68 21.97 11.04
C LEU A 498 8.35 22.32 12.37
N GLU A 499 7.61 22.28 13.48
CA GLU A 499 8.14 22.50 14.83
C GLU A 499 9.18 21.44 15.19
N LYS A 500 8.90 20.15 14.93
CA LYS A 500 9.88 19.06 15.11
C LYS A 500 11.16 19.30 14.29
N SER A 501 11.03 19.85 13.07
CA SER A 501 12.18 20.17 12.22
C SER A 501 12.96 21.38 12.74
N ARG A 502 12.29 22.43 13.24
CA ARG A 502 12.95 23.61 13.83
C ARG A 502 13.72 23.25 15.09
N VAL A 503 13.12 22.48 15.99
CA VAL A 503 13.78 21.99 17.21
C VAL A 503 15.01 21.14 16.86
N ARG A 504 14.92 20.29 15.83
CA ARG A 504 16.06 19.49 15.36
C ARG A 504 17.20 20.39 14.84
N LYS A 505 16.87 21.36 13.97
CA LYS A 505 17.85 22.27 13.38
C LYS A 505 18.50 23.20 14.42
N ALA A 506 17.74 23.66 15.41
CA ALA A 506 18.27 24.47 16.52
C ALA A 506 19.26 23.69 17.39
N LYS A 507 18.97 22.41 17.66
CA LYS A 507 19.90 21.52 18.38
C LYS A 507 21.17 21.23 17.59
N GLU A 508 21.05 21.05 16.27
CA GLU A 508 22.20 20.87 15.37
C GLU A 508 23.08 22.12 15.32
N ASN A 509 22.48 23.31 15.18
CA ASN A 509 23.21 24.58 15.17
C ASN A 509 23.89 24.87 16.51
N ALA A 510 23.19 24.71 17.64
CA ALA A 510 23.79 24.94 18.96
C ALA A 510 24.97 24.00 19.25
N ALA A 511 24.91 22.76 18.75
CA ALA A 511 26.04 21.82 18.84
C ALA A 511 27.21 22.24 17.93
N ALA A 512 26.94 22.79 16.75
CA ALA A 512 27.97 23.29 15.84
C ALA A 512 28.66 24.56 16.40
N ASP A 513 27.89 25.49 16.96
CA ASP A 513 28.39 26.74 17.56
C ASP A 513 29.25 26.46 18.79
N ALA A 514 28.78 25.56 19.68
CA ALA A 514 29.54 25.14 20.86
C ALA A 514 30.90 24.52 20.50
N LEU A 515 30.98 23.85 19.34
CA LEU A 515 32.20 23.22 18.86
C LEU A 515 33.14 24.21 18.14
N ALA A 516 32.59 25.27 17.53
CA ALA A 516 33.38 26.33 16.91
C ALA A 516 34.11 27.24 17.93
N GLN A 517 33.57 27.37 19.14
CA GLN A 517 34.16 28.16 20.22
C GLN A 517 35.21 27.41 21.08
N VAL A 518 35.46 26.13 20.79
CA VAL A 518 36.46 25.33 21.52
C VAL A 518 37.86 25.78 21.12
N ILE A 519 38.66 26.22 22.11
CA ILE A 519 40.10 26.43 21.93
C ILE A 519 40.76 25.04 21.97
N PRO A 520 41.34 24.55 20.87
CA PRO A 520 41.82 23.18 20.79
C PRO A 520 43.11 23.00 21.60
N THR A 521 43.19 21.89 22.33
CA THR A 521 44.46 21.44 22.93
C THR A 521 45.28 20.75 21.84
N LEU A 522 46.47 21.29 21.53
CA LEU A 522 47.26 20.84 20.37
C LEU A 522 48.63 20.26 20.75
N THR A 523 49.00 20.30 22.03
CA THR A 523 50.26 19.71 22.52
C THR A 523 50.03 18.79 23.71
N ILE A 524 50.89 17.77 23.85
CA ILE A 524 50.84 16.82 24.97
C ILE A 524 51.10 17.56 26.29
N THR A 525 51.99 18.55 26.29
CA THR A 525 52.33 19.36 27.46
C THR A 525 51.14 20.16 27.97
N GLU A 526 50.32 20.74 27.09
CA GLU A 526 49.08 21.44 27.48
C GLU A 526 48.06 20.47 28.09
N LEU A 527 47.92 19.27 27.49
CA LEU A 527 47.01 18.24 28.00
C LEU A 527 47.44 17.75 29.39
N GLU A 528 48.73 17.50 29.59
CA GLU A 528 49.31 17.09 30.89
C GLU A 528 49.15 18.18 31.94
N TYR A 529 49.39 19.44 31.57
CA TYR A 529 49.16 20.58 32.46
C TYR A 529 47.69 20.67 32.90
N MET A 530 46.74 20.61 31.97
CA MET A 530 45.30 20.61 32.27
C MET A 530 44.83 19.44 33.13
N CYS A 531 45.52 18.29 33.03
CA CYS A 531 45.21 17.09 33.81
C CYS A 531 45.84 17.13 35.21
N SER A 532 46.96 17.86 35.38
CA SER A 532 47.67 18.00 36.65
C SER A 532 47.02 19.00 37.64
N LEU A 533 46.13 19.86 37.14
CA LEU A 533 45.42 20.84 37.96
C LEU A 533 44.45 20.17 38.97
N PRO A 534 44.29 20.74 40.19
CA PRO A 534 43.34 20.23 41.16
C PRO A 534 41.90 20.44 40.68
N ARG A 535 41.02 19.48 41.01
CA ARG A 535 39.61 19.50 40.60
C ARG A 535 38.92 20.79 41.08
N GLY A 536 38.45 21.59 40.13
CA GLY A 536 37.80 22.89 40.40
C GLY A 536 38.68 24.11 40.14
N ALA A 537 39.98 23.92 39.86
CA ALA A 537 40.84 25.00 39.37
C ALA A 537 40.48 25.43 37.94
N ALA A 538 40.69 26.71 37.63
CA ALA A 538 40.50 27.23 36.28
C ALA A 538 41.44 26.51 35.29
N GLY A 539 40.88 25.97 34.21
CA GLY A 539 41.64 25.17 33.23
C GLY A 539 41.65 23.65 33.50
N TYR A 540 41.05 23.18 34.60
CA TYR A 540 40.91 21.74 34.86
C TYR A 540 40.07 21.04 33.78
N ALA A 541 40.62 19.96 33.22
CA ALA A 541 39.94 19.16 32.20
C ALA A 541 38.75 18.36 32.80
N THR A 542 37.54 18.93 32.72
CA THR A 542 36.29 18.24 33.07
C THR A 542 35.89 17.22 32.00
N ILE A 543 35.05 16.24 32.35
CA ILE A 543 34.57 15.22 31.38
C ILE A 543 33.86 15.88 30.18
N ALA A 544 33.08 16.94 30.42
CA ALA A 544 32.39 17.67 29.35
C ALA A 544 33.37 18.45 28.45
N ALA A 545 34.42 19.05 29.02
CA ALA A 545 35.47 19.72 28.27
C ALA A 545 36.30 18.72 27.43
N LEU A 546 36.64 17.56 28.00
CA LEU A 546 37.32 16.48 27.27
C LEU A 546 36.47 15.95 26.11
N ASP A 547 35.15 15.80 26.30
CA ASP A 547 34.26 15.39 25.20
C ASP A 547 34.19 16.42 24.08
N LEU A 548 34.18 17.71 24.40
CA LEU A 548 34.19 18.79 23.41
C LEU A 548 35.52 18.86 22.65
N GLN A 549 36.66 18.65 23.33
CA GLN A 549 37.99 18.57 22.71
C GLN A 549 38.07 17.36 21.75
N LEU A 550 37.58 16.20 22.18
CA LEU A 550 37.49 15.00 21.34
C LEU A 550 36.57 15.22 20.12
N ASP A 551 35.42 15.87 20.31
CA ASP A 551 34.50 16.22 19.20
C ASP A 551 35.17 17.18 18.21
N TRP A 552 35.97 18.14 18.69
CA TRP A 552 36.72 19.07 17.84
C TRP A 552 37.80 18.37 17.03
N HIS A 553 38.59 17.48 17.65
CA HIS A 553 39.64 16.69 16.99
C HIS A 553 39.10 15.68 15.99
N ILE A 554 37.90 15.13 16.22
CA ILE A 554 37.16 14.34 15.21
C ILE A 554 36.81 15.16 13.98
N LYS A 555 36.47 16.46 14.16
CA LYS A 555 36.05 17.33 13.06
C LYS A 555 37.23 17.94 12.29
N HIS A 556 38.33 18.26 12.96
CA HIS A 556 39.44 19.04 12.39
C HIS A 556 40.80 18.32 12.33
N GLY A 557 40.95 17.15 12.97
CA GLY A 557 42.19 16.35 12.91
C GLY A 557 42.05 15.11 12.02
N ALA A 558 43.16 14.42 11.74
CA ALA A 558 43.16 13.12 11.05
C ALA A 558 42.76 11.95 11.97
N VAL A 559 41.80 12.18 12.85
CA VAL A 559 41.33 11.14 13.75
C VAL A 559 40.12 10.43 13.13
N ALA A 560 40.12 9.10 13.12
CA ALA A 560 38.95 8.34 12.72
C ALA A 560 37.89 8.36 13.83
N SER A 561 36.62 8.61 13.48
CA SER A 561 35.52 8.59 14.46
C SER A 561 34.66 7.33 14.34
N ILE A 562 34.30 6.69 15.47
CA ILE A 562 33.41 5.51 15.48
C ILE A 562 31.98 5.94 15.77
N SER A 563 31.15 6.04 14.73
CA SER A 563 29.70 6.23 14.87
C SER A 563 29.06 5.06 15.65
N LYS A 564 28.12 5.34 16.57
CA LYS A 564 27.24 4.29 17.15
C LYS A 564 26.19 3.74 16.14
N LYS A 565 26.39 3.96 14.85
CA LYS A 565 25.63 3.34 13.76
C LYS A 565 26.59 2.86 12.69
N GLY A 566 26.79 1.54 12.66
CA GLY A 566 27.47 0.80 11.60
C GLY A 566 29.00 0.92 11.62
N PRO A 567 29.73 -0.17 11.36
CA PRO A 567 31.18 -0.19 11.28
C PRO A 567 31.63 0.44 9.95
N GLN A 568 32.71 1.20 10.03
CA GLN A 568 33.49 1.72 8.92
C GLN A 568 34.76 0.87 8.80
N PRO A 569 35.42 0.82 7.63
CA PRO A 569 36.66 0.06 7.45
C PRO A 569 37.73 0.53 8.44
N GLU A 570 38.55 -0.41 8.92
CA GLU A 570 39.65 -0.10 9.83
C GLU A 570 40.51 1.02 9.25
N PRO A 571 40.77 2.09 10.02
CA PRO A 571 41.64 3.16 9.56
C PRO A 571 43.04 2.60 9.34
N PRO A 572 43.81 3.14 8.36
CA PRO A 572 45.21 2.76 8.18
C PRO A 572 45.91 2.83 9.54
N SER A 573 46.75 1.83 9.83
CA SER A 573 47.21 1.39 11.16
C SER A 573 48.08 2.37 11.96
N LYS A 574 47.88 3.68 11.79
CA LYS A 574 48.61 4.76 12.46
C LYS A 574 47.70 5.88 12.99
N LEU A 575 46.40 5.90 12.68
CA LEU A 575 45.49 6.97 13.14
C LEU A 575 44.70 6.55 14.41
N PRO A 576 44.64 7.38 15.46
CA PRO A 576 43.84 7.13 16.66
C PRO A 576 42.35 7.10 16.31
N VAL A 577 41.60 6.26 17.03
CA VAL A 577 40.18 6.05 16.78
C VAL A 577 39.35 6.49 17.99
N ILE A 578 38.48 7.48 17.82
CA ILE A 578 37.67 8.06 18.90
C ILE A 578 36.18 7.70 18.74
N PRO A 579 35.52 7.14 19.76
CA PRO A 579 34.07 6.88 19.71
C PRO A 579 33.22 8.15 19.58
N ASN A 580 32.21 8.17 18.71
CA ASN A 580 31.28 9.30 18.54
C ASN A 580 30.26 9.43 19.68
N GLY A 581 29.99 8.34 20.42
CA GLY A 581 29.08 8.39 21.56
C GLY A 581 29.80 8.82 22.83
N LYS A 582 29.40 9.94 23.46
CA LYS A 582 30.02 10.46 24.71
C LYS A 582 30.09 9.44 25.86
N GLN A 583 29.12 8.52 25.94
CA GLN A 583 29.10 7.41 26.91
C GLN A 583 30.09 6.28 26.58
N ALA A 584 30.41 6.08 25.30
CA ALA A 584 31.33 5.04 24.84
C ALA A 584 32.81 5.43 24.94
N ARG A 585 33.10 6.69 25.32
CA ARG A 585 34.46 7.20 25.52
C ARG A 585 35.04 6.84 26.90
N GLY A 586 34.31 6.10 27.72
CA GLY A 586 34.76 5.65 29.03
C GLY A 586 34.76 6.75 30.10
N ASP A 587 35.49 6.48 31.17
CA ASP A 587 35.69 7.40 32.28
C ASP A 587 36.68 8.52 31.93
N ARG A 588 37.00 9.38 32.90
CA ARG A 588 37.87 10.54 32.68
C ARG A 588 39.25 10.15 32.19
N GLU A 589 39.83 9.06 32.70
CA GLU A 589 41.18 8.62 32.37
C GLU A 589 41.23 8.04 30.95
N ALA A 590 40.21 7.25 30.57
CA ALA A 590 40.04 6.79 29.19
C ALA A 590 39.93 7.96 28.20
N LYS A 591 39.19 9.02 28.55
CA LYS A 591 39.05 10.23 27.70
C LYS A 591 40.35 11.01 27.54
N ILE A 592 41.17 11.07 28.59
CA ILE A 592 42.49 11.73 28.54
C ILE A 592 43.43 10.95 27.61
N ASN A 593 43.45 9.63 27.70
CA ASN A 593 44.27 8.77 26.85
C ASN A 593 43.84 8.86 25.37
N LEU A 594 42.54 8.89 25.09
CA LEU A 594 42.01 9.10 23.75
C LEU A 594 42.38 10.48 23.18
N LEU A 595 42.34 11.53 24.02
CA LEU A 595 42.70 12.88 23.60
C LEU A 595 44.22 13.02 23.38
N ARG A 596 45.05 12.34 24.19
CA ARG A 596 46.51 12.29 24.01
C ARG A 596 46.88 11.71 22.64
N ALA A 597 46.30 10.55 22.31
CA ALA A 597 46.52 9.91 21.00
C ALA A 597 46.04 10.81 19.84
N ALA A 598 44.89 11.47 19.99
CA ALA A 598 44.36 12.41 19.00
C ALA A 598 45.30 13.60 18.73
N VAL A 599 45.90 14.15 19.78
CA VAL A 599 46.86 15.26 19.70
C VAL A 599 48.17 14.82 19.04
N GLU A 600 48.69 13.65 19.38
CA GLU A 600 49.89 13.07 18.76
C GLU A 600 49.71 12.90 17.24
N SER A 601 48.58 12.34 16.82
CA SER A 601 48.26 12.16 15.40
C SER A 601 48.04 13.46 14.65
N TYR A 602 47.46 14.47 15.30
CA TYR A 602 47.31 15.80 14.73
C TYR A 602 48.68 16.45 14.43
N LEU A 603 49.66 16.25 15.32
CA LEU A 603 51.02 16.77 15.16
C LEU A 603 51.80 16.05 14.05
N GLU A 604 51.68 14.73 13.95
CA GLU A 604 52.28 13.94 12.87
C GLU A 604 51.73 14.37 11.50
N HIS A 605 50.43 14.57 11.39
CA HIS A 605 49.81 14.91 10.11
C HIS A 605 50.06 16.35 9.64
N LYS A 606 50.39 17.26 10.56
CA LYS A 606 50.76 18.64 10.25
C LYS A 606 52.17 18.74 9.64
N HIS A 607 53.06 17.79 9.94
CA HIS A 607 54.41 17.72 9.36
C HIS A 607 54.42 17.30 7.88
N ASP A 608 53.40 16.57 7.40
CA ASP A 608 53.29 16.08 6.02
C ASP A 608 52.71 17.08 5.01
N ARG A 609 52.30 18.29 5.44
CA ARG A 609 51.73 19.32 4.54
C ARG A 609 52.57 20.60 4.53
N ALA A 610 53.59 20.63 3.66
CA ALA A 610 54.07 21.87 3.04
C ALA A 610 53.43 22.04 1.63
N PRO A 611 53.18 23.26 1.14
CA PRO A 611 52.11 23.53 0.18
C PRO A 611 52.56 23.48 -1.29
N VAL A 612 51.67 22.99 -2.17
CA VAL A 612 51.74 23.21 -3.63
C VAL A 612 50.46 23.92 -4.08
N PRO A 613 50.53 24.87 -5.02
CA PRO A 613 49.57 25.97 -5.18
C PRO A 613 48.23 25.54 -5.78
N ILE A 614 47.20 26.27 -5.35
CA ILE A 614 45.84 26.27 -5.88
C ILE A 614 45.88 26.93 -7.27
N GLN A 615 45.52 26.17 -8.32
CA GLN A 615 44.98 26.77 -9.54
C GLN A 615 43.50 27.05 -9.31
N GLU A 616 43.16 28.33 -9.43
CA GLU A 616 41.79 28.84 -9.38
C GLU A 616 40.95 28.27 -10.53
N GLY A 617 39.75 27.84 -10.19
CA GLY A 617 38.76 27.33 -11.14
C GLY A 617 37.36 27.48 -10.58
N SER A 618 36.80 28.68 -10.67
CA SER A 618 35.36 28.96 -10.68
C SER A 618 35.22 30.38 -11.25
N THR A 619 34.31 30.71 -12.15
CA THR A 619 32.91 30.33 -12.27
C THR A 619 32.48 30.49 -13.72
N ASP A 620 31.43 29.79 -14.13
CA ASP A 620 30.20 30.41 -14.66
C ASP A 620 29.32 29.32 -15.26
N ALA A 621 28.13 29.18 -14.71
CA ALA A 621 27.01 28.51 -15.34
C ALA A 621 25.90 29.55 -15.56
N PRO A 622 25.15 29.44 -16.67
CA PRO A 622 24.35 30.52 -17.20
C PRO A 622 23.02 30.74 -16.46
N GLU A 623 22.59 31.99 -16.49
CA GLU A 623 21.21 32.42 -16.30
C GLU A 623 20.31 31.73 -17.33
N ASP A 624 19.18 31.21 -16.89
CA ASP A 624 18.01 30.97 -17.74
C ASP A 624 16.78 31.53 -17.03
N GLU A 625 16.34 32.69 -17.54
CA GLU A 625 15.04 33.29 -17.32
C GLU A 625 13.93 32.32 -17.74
N TYR A 626 12.89 32.19 -16.91
CA TYR A 626 11.58 31.78 -17.40
C TYR A 626 10.55 32.86 -17.09
N SER A 627 10.16 33.50 -18.18
CA SER A 627 9.04 34.41 -18.39
C SER A 627 7.78 34.00 -17.64
N ASP A 628 7.22 34.97 -16.92
CA ASP A 628 5.81 35.02 -16.56
C ASP A 628 4.97 34.96 -17.85
N LYS A 629 3.98 34.07 -17.88
CA LYS A 629 2.85 34.15 -18.80
C LYS A 629 1.55 33.93 -18.03
N GLU A 630 0.83 35.05 -17.93
CA GLU A 630 -0.63 35.20 -17.87
C GLU A 630 -1.38 34.41 -16.77
N CYS A 631 -1.51 35.05 -15.61
CA CYS A 631 -2.61 34.79 -14.70
C CYS A 631 -3.88 35.47 -15.23
N LEU A 632 -4.86 34.67 -15.65
CA LEU A 632 -6.26 35.10 -15.78
C LEU A 632 -6.71 35.71 -14.45
N THR A 633 -7.21 36.94 -14.49
CA THR A 633 -7.68 37.63 -13.30
C THR A 633 -9.17 37.35 -13.08
N VAL A 634 -9.67 37.60 -11.88
CA VAL A 634 -11.09 37.38 -11.52
C VAL A 634 -12.02 38.24 -12.38
N ASP A 635 -11.51 39.34 -12.92
CA ASP A 635 -12.26 40.25 -13.79
C ASP A 635 -12.47 39.66 -15.21
N ASP A 636 -11.66 38.68 -15.63
CA ASP A 636 -11.86 37.94 -16.90
C ASP A 636 -13.02 36.93 -16.81
N LEU A 637 -13.52 36.63 -15.60
CA LEU A 637 -14.63 35.70 -15.35
C LEU A 637 -15.99 36.39 -15.20
N GLU A 638 -16.04 37.72 -15.13
CA GLU A 638 -17.30 38.46 -14.92
C GLU A 638 -17.95 38.97 -16.22
N ALA A 639 -17.33 38.71 -17.39
CA ALA A 639 -17.88 39.10 -18.69
C ALA A 639 -18.76 38.04 -19.38
N TYR A 640 -19.21 37.00 -18.66
CA TYR A 640 -20.16 36.00 -19.18
C TYR A 640 -21.43 35.96 -18.32
N ASN A 641 -22.17 37.04 -18.37
CA ASN A 641 -23.60 37.03 -18.08
C ASN A 641 -24.26 38.06 -18.98
N GLU A 642 -24.79 37.60 -20.11
CA GLU A 642 -26.11 37.98 -20.61
C GLU A 642 -26.46 37.07 -21.80
N GLU A 643 -27.64 36.45 -21.70
CA GLU A 643 -28.38 35.73 -22.75
C GLU A 643 -27.76 34.47 -23.37
N VAL A 644 -28.09 33.28 -22.85
CA VAL A 644 -28.61 32.15 -23.67
C VAL A 644 -29.45 31.24 -22.77
N ASP A 645 -30.75 31.13 -23.04
CA ASP A 645 -31.66 30.18 -22.39
C ASP A 645 -31.99 29.10 -23.43
N SER A 646 -31.23 28.01 -23.45
CA SER A 646 -31.53 26.84 -24.30
C SER A 646 -31.45 25.53 -23.53
N GLU A 647 -32.31 24.58 -23.90
CA GLU A 647 -32.41 23.25 -23.28
C GLU A 647 -31.11 22.44 -23.39
N ASP A 648 -30.22 22.80 -24.34
CA ASP A 648 -28.94 22.13 -24.57
C ASP A 648 -27.89 22.46 -23.49
N ASP A 649 -27.93 23.65 -22.87
CA ASP A 649 -27.02 24.03 -21.77
C ASP A 649 -27.34 23.30 -20.45
N TYR A 650 -28.55 22.74 -20.33
CA TYR A 650 -28.94 21.97 -19.15
C TYR A 650 -28.29 20.57 -19.10
N TYR A 651 -27.80 20.05 -20.24
CA TYR A 651 -27.26 18.69 -20.37
C TYR A 651 -25.76 18.58 -20.64
N GLN A 652 -25.04 19.71 -20.81
CA GLN A 652 -23.58 19.74 -20.68
C GLN A 652 -23.16 19.71 -19.20
#